data_AF-A0A497USZ2-F1
#
_entry.id   AF-A0A497USZ2-F1
#
_cell.length_a   1.000
_cell.length_b   1.000
_cell.length_c   1.000
_cell.angle_alpha   90.00
_cell.angle_beta   90.00
_cell.angle_gamma   90.00
#
_symmetry.space_group_name_H-M   'P 1'
#
loop_
_entity.id
_entity.type
_entity.pdbx_description
1 polymer ?
#
loop_
_entity_poly.entity_id
_entity_poly.type
_entity_poly.pdbx_seq_one_letter_code
_entity_poly.pdbx_strand_id
1 'polypeptide(L)'
;MKNIIFSLLFILLSIPISAQRDTDHWFAPYYASTSYTQALYLSTDSATPFVVTVNSNNAPIGTVTISKNAPQIFVVPIANIAANVTSDAFSIINKGLHVQGTKPFYCSLRIVSSTTHAEIITSKGKAGIGKEFYVAGTPTTSSLSGYNFTAGILATENNTVVTATWNGNIAFFGAAPVGTNTQTVTLNKGQSFIFAGGPGTGGLNQSAFIGAKIVSDKPITLTNGNVNGNFGSNTSSGSDAILDQSVPTERLGSTFAMVRTRSTTDDLEGGIIVGTEDHTQIFINGSNTPIATINSGDFYRISGSNYVQQGTSGHFNMFITTSKNVYLYQLVSVGNSSATCGYNYIPPLNCFLPRKIDEIGKINEMPTGTGTTSMVPNGTIVKLNILTEAGANVTVNGAQPLASEGPFPLTGNNSWVTYAIPSITGNVTVISDKAVTAGINGGYSTSGYGGYFAGFSSIPLIAKQTGECIPGIVLEVDDSYDTYQWFLNGNPITGANSNTFTPLVSGNYTVRIAVGSCTPAVTPVYKVYTCLEESTKAMTVCEGYQAIVPEFSNSTQSYVPSTVTILTHPVNGTASVDPAGVINYTPNFGYMGTDTIVYKFCGNNPDFTDCEQVTLTLTVSESPIVQNAALSSCFEPTNPVLGKFDLTSAGVNVQPGTTKQYYPSPADAENGTNEILTPANYIAPDGVVYIKVSNANGCYRVAEVTLTVIPPTYSDVLKDQIICMENTTTLDAGPGFTSYLWSTGATTQSIKNVGVGTYWVDLKTRECTTRQTVKVYPSENPVIADITISNNIVTLTVIAGAAPYQYSMDKVNWQNENVFTNVPRGSHTFYVKDSYNCTPVEVEVTVPNLINIITPNGDGINDVLDYSALSGKPNFTFSIYDRYGSKIHEGNKENGYQWDGSTGGKNVSTGNYWFDMGWNEDNKKQTPIKYTGWIMVKNRN
;
A
#
# COMPACT_ATOMS: atom_id res chain seq x y z
N MET A 1 41.63 0.25 -11.15
CA MET A 1 41.11 -1.13 -11.25
C MET A 1 39.71 -1.15 -10.67
N LYS A 2 38.74 -0.91 -11.55
CA LYS A 2 37.29 -1.00 -11.36
C LYS A 2 36.79 -1.84 -12.56
N ASN A 3 35.61 -2.44 -12.42
CA ASN A 3 34.87 -3.30 -13.37
C ASN A 3 35.06 -4.79 -12.98
N ILE A 4 34.03 -5.65 -12.84
CA ILE A 4 32.71 -5.69 -13.47
C ILE A 4 31.67 -6.28 -12.50
N ILE A 5 30.54 -5.57 -12.35
CA ILE A 5 29.24 -6.07 -11.92
C ILE A 5 28.55 -6.61 -13.18
N PHE A 6 28.09 -7.87 -13.19
CA PHE A 6 26.89 -8.34 -13.90
C PHE A 6 26.63 -9.81 -13.52
N SER A 7 25.74 -10.03 -12.55
CA SER A 7 25.05 -11.32 -12.37
C SER A 7 23.58 -10.97 -12.17
N LEU A 8 22.96 -10.59 -13.29
CA LEU A 8 21.54 -10.29 -13.38
C LEU A 8 20.81 -11.61 -13.57
N LEU A 9 19.93 -11.91 -12.61
CA LEU A 9 18.63 -12.56 -12.75
C LEU A 9 18.36 -13.26 -14.11
N PHE A 10 18.50 -14.58 -14.15
CA PHE A 10 17.69 -15.43 -15.03
C PHE A 10 16.78 -16.27 -14.14
N ILE A 11 15.57 -15.76 -13.87
CA ILE A 11 14.48 -16.56 -13.32
C ILE A 11 13.94 -17.38 -14.48
N LEU A 12 14.51 -18.58 -14.67
CA LEU A 12 13.90 -19.62 -15.48
C LEU A 12 12.72 -20.18 -14.69
N LEU A 13 11.51 -19.80 -15.08
CA LEU A 13 10.27 -20.49 -14.72
C LEU A 13 10.40 -21.97 -15.12
N SER A 14 10.78 -22.81 -14.16
CA SER A 14 10.86 -24.25 -14.32
C SER A 14 9.48 -24.85 -14.04
N ILE A 15 8.82 -25.32 -15.10
CA ILE A 15 7.55 -26.06 -15.00
C ILE A 15 7.82 -27.36 -14.24
N PRO A 16 6.98 -27.74 -13.28
CA PRO A 16 7.25 -28.87 -12.43
C PRO A 16 6.63 -30.13 -13.09
N ILE A 17 7.43 -31.20 -13.27
CA ILE A 17 7.19 -32.26 -14.26
C ILE A 17 7.19 -33.64 -13.58
N SER A 18 6.17 -34.46 -13.83
CA SER A 18 6.18 -35.92 -13.61
C SER A 18 6.38 -36.62 -14.96
N ALA A 19 6.83 -37.87 -14.96
CA ALA A 19 7.07 -38.60 -16.20
C ALA A 19 6.20 -39.84 -16.32
N GLN A 20 5.56 -39.95 -17.48
CA GLN A 20 4.84 -41.10 -18.02
C GLN A 20 3.55 -41.55 -17.29
N ARG A 21 3.50 -41.45 -15.95
CA ARG A 21 2.26 -41.38 -15.16
C ARG A 21 2.03 -39.93 -14.76
N ASP A 22 1.21 -39.21 -15.50
CA ASP A 22 0.99 -37.77 -15.28
C ASP A 22 -0.49 -37.41 -15.45
N THR A 23 -0.82 -36.21 -15.02
CA THR A 23 -2.11 -35.54 -15.24
C THR A 23 -2.24 -34.92 -16.63
N ASP A 24 -1.13 -34.77 -17.36
CA ASP A 24 -1.09 -34.01 -18.61
C ASP A 24 -0.16 -34.70 -19.64
N HIS A 25 -0.71 -34.99 -20.82
CA HIS A 25 -0.03 -35.71 -21.89
C HIS A 25 -0.24 -34.99 -23.23
N TRP A 26 0.84 -34.85 -23.99
CA TRP A 26 0.82 -34.25 -25.32
C TRP A 26 1.30 -35.24 -26.37
N PHE A 27 0.70 -35.23 -27.56
CA PHE A 27 1.17 -35.99 -28.72
C PHE A 27 1.25 -35.07 -29.92
N ALA A 28 2.46 -34.83 -30.42
CA ALA A 28 2.63 -34.13 -31.68
C ALA A 28 2.15 -35.00 -32.84
N PRO A 29 1.63 -34.38 -33.92
CA PRO A 29 1.19 -35.15 -35.07
C PRO A 29 2.36 -35.75 -35.85
N TYR A 30 2.09 -36.74 -36.69
CA TYR A 30 3.09 -37.36 -37.55
C TYR A 30 2.61 -37.42 -39.01
N TYR A 31 3.55 -37.44 -39.96
CA TYR A 31 3.23 -37.65 -41.36
C TYR A 31 3.14 -39.13 -41.69
N ALA A 32 2.10 -39.55 -42.40
CA ALA A 32 1.91 -40.93 -42.85
C ALA A 32 1.53 -40.97 -44.34
N SER A 33 2.23 -41.78 -45.13
CA SER A 33 1.91 -42.03 -46.55
C SER A 33 0.81 -43.08 -46.75
N THR A 34 0.44 -43.80 -45.69
CA THR A 34 -0.64 -44.79 -45.64
C THR A 34 -1.61 -44.45 -44.52
N SER A 35 -2.84 -44.96 -44.60
CA SER A 35 -3.84 -44.73 -43.56
C SER A 35 -3.63 -45.65 -42.36
N TYR A 36 -3.77 -45.09 -41.16
CA TYR A 36 -3.75 -45.80 -39.89
C TYR A 36 -5.10 -45.62 -39.18
N THR A 37 -5.48 -46.62 -38.38
CA THR A 37 -6.39 -46.45 -37.25
C THR A 37 -5.57 -46.18 -36.00
N GLN A 38 -6.10 -45.36 -35.10
CA GLN A 38 -5.38 -44.94 -33.92
C GLN A 38 -6.29 -44.77 -32.72
N ALA A 39 -5.77 -45.12 -31.55
CA ALA A 39 -6.48 -44.96 -30.29
C ALA A 39 -5.51 -44.67 -29.14
N LEU A 40 -5.99 -43.90 -28.17
CA LEU A 40 -5.33 -43.73 -26.89
C LEU A 40 -5.73 -44.87 -25.95
N TYR A 41 -4.76 -45.39 -25.22
CA TYR A 41 -4.95 -46.38 -24.17
C TYR A 41 -4.59 -45.73 -22.84
N LEU A 42 -5.57 -45.66 -21.94
CA LEU A 42 -5.50 -44.90 -20.70
C LEU A 42 -5.72 -45.83 -19.50
N SER A 43 -4.84 -45.75 -18.51
CA SER A 43 -4.91 -46.55 -17.29
C SER A 43 -4.34 -45.79 -16.10
N THR A 44 -4.71 -46.17 -14.88
CA THR A 44 -4.31 -45.49 -13.65
C THR A 44 -4.29 -46.49 -12.49
N ASP A 45 -3.44 -46.25 -11.50
CA ASP A 45 -3.45 -46.96 -10.23
C ASP A 45 -4.47 -46.37 -9.23
N SER A 46 -5.16 -45.29 -9.59
CA SER A 46 -6.17 -44.69 -8.73
C SER A 46 -7.44 -45.52 -8.66
N ALA A 47 -7.78 -46.05 -7.48
CA ALA A 47 -9.04 -46.76 -7.26
C ALA A 47 -10.28 -45.84 -7.38
N THR A 48 -10.12 -44.53 -7.18
CA THR A 48 -11.21 -43.55 -7.36
C THR A 48 -11.35 -43.20 -8.84
N PRO A 49 -12.52 -43.40 -9.46
CA PRO A 49 -12.74 -43.00 -10.85
C PRO A 49 -12.58 -41.49 -11.06
N PHE A 50 -12.00 -41.10 -12.18
CA PHE A 50 -11.90 -39.70 -12.61
C PHE A 50 -11.99 -39.57 -14.14
N VAL A 51 -12.37 -38.38 -14.60
CA VAL A 51 -12.52 -38.07 -16.02
C VAL A 51 -11.18 -37.61 -16.61
N VAL A 52 -10.87 -38.14 -17.78
CA VAL A 52 -9.79 -37.68 -18.66
C VAL A 52 -10.42 -37.05 -19.90
N THR A 53 -10.02 -35.82 -20.21
CA THR A 53 -10.46 -35.04 -21.37
C THR A 53 -9.41 -35.12 -22.46
N VAL A 54 -9.84 -35.39 -23.69
CA VAL A 54 -8.99 -35.39 -24.89
C VAL A 54 -9.31 -34.15 -25.71
N ASN A 55 -8.31 -33.31 -25.94
CA ASN A 55 -8.42 -32.09 -26.71
C ASN A 55 -7.55 -32.16 -27.97
N SER A 56 -7.96 -31.45 -29.03
CA SER A 56 -7.16 -31.19 -30.22
C SER A 56 -7.37 -29.74 -30.65
N ASN A 57 -6.29 -29.01 -30.93
CA ASN A 57 -6.33 -27.57 -31.21
C ASN A 57 -7.16 -26.76 -30.18
N ASN A 58 -6.95 -27.03 -28.89
CA ASN A 58 -7.69 -26.45 -27.75
C ASN A 58 -9.20 -26.73 -27.69
N ALA A 59 -9.74 -27.58 -28.57
CA ALA A 59 -11.14 -27.98 -28.52
C ALA A 59 -11.27 -29.41 -27.95
N PRO A 60 -12.21 -29.67 -27.01
CA PRO A 60 -12.47 -31.02 -26.53
C PRO A 60 -13.07 -31.88 -27.65
N ILE A 61 -12.46 -33.04 -27.88
CA ILE A 61 -12.94 -34.04 -28.85
C ILE A 61 -13.58 -35.25 -28.17
N GLY A 62 -13.46 -35.36 -26.84
CA GLY A 62 -14.20 -36.32 -26.04
C GLY A 62 -13.61 -36.53 -24.64
N THR A 63 -14.24 -37.40 -23.86
CA THR A 63 -13.83 -37.74 -22.49
C THR A 63 -13.94 -39.24 -22.25
N VAL A 64 -13.15 -39.75 -21.31
CA VAL A 64 -13.24 -41.12 -20.78
C VAL A 64 -13.15 -41.10 -19.26
N THR A 65 -13.78 -42.05 -18.57
CA THR A 65 -13.65 -42.21 -17.12
C THR A 65 -12.79 -43.44 -16.83
N ILE A 66 -11.66 -43.25 -16.15
CA ILE A 66 -10.71 -44.32 -15.83
C ILE A 66 -10.63 -44.53 -14.31
N SER A 67 -10.32 -45.76 -13.90
CA SER A 67 -9.96 -46.15 -12.55
C SER A 67 -9.09 -47.39 -12.57
N LYS A 68 -8.48 -47.74 -11.44
CA LYS A 68 -7.75 -49.00 -11.24
C LYS A 68 -8.63 -50.19 -11.62
N ASN A 69 -8.03 -51.14 -12.33
CA ASN A 69 -8.61 -52.32 -12.97
C ASN A 69 -9.60 -52.05 -14.11
N ALA A 70 -9.79 -50.79 -14.52
CA ALA A 70 -10.75 -50.39 -15.55
C ALA A 70 -10.13 -49.46 -16.61
N PRO A 71 -9.06 -49.89 -17.31
CA PRO A 71 -8.42 -49.09 -18.34
C PRO A 71 -9.38 -48.84 -19.51
N GLN A 72 -9.34 -47.63 -20.06
CA GLN A 72 -10.20 -47.22 -21.16
C GLN A 72 -9.42 -46.98 -22.45
N ILE A 73 -10.16 -47.03 -23.56
CA ILE A 73 -9.65 -46.72 -24.89
C ILE A 73 -10.44 -45.54 -25.43
N PHE A 74 -9.73 -44.58 -26.03
CA PHE A 74 -10.34 -43.49 -26.76
C PHE A 74 -9.91 -43.53 -28.22
N VAL A 75 -10.85 -43.76 -29.14
CA VAL A 75 -10.57 -43.74 -30.58
C VAL A 75 -10.25 -42.31 -31.00
N VAL A 76 -9.12 -42.12 -31.67
CA VAL A 76 -8.69 -40.79 -32.13
C VAL A 76 -9.04 -40.62 -33.62
N PRO A 77 -9.80 -39.58 -34.00
CA PRO A 77 -10.03 -39.29 -35.40
C PRO A 77 -8.73 -38.94 -36.12
N ILE A 78 -8.52 -39.48 -37.32
CA ILE A 78 -7.28 -39.28 -38.10
C ILE A 78 -6.98 -37.81 -38.35
N ALA A 79 -8.03 -37.01 -38.54
CA ALA A 79 -7.93 -35.57 -38.77
C ALA A 79 -7.22 -34.83 -37.62
N ASN A 80 -7.25 -35.37 -36.39
CA ASN A 80 -6.70 -34.74 -35.20
C ASN A 80 -5.24 -35.10 -34.90
N ILE A 81 -4.63 -36.11 -35.53
CA ILE A 81 -3.28 -36.55 -35.15
C ILE A 81 -2.36 -36.91 -36.33
N ALA A 82 -2.88 -37.40 -37.45
CA ALA A 82 -2.04 -37.78 -38.58
C ALA A 82 -2.18 -36.77 -39.74
N ALA A 83 -1.05 -36.39 -40.31
CA ALA A 83 -0.96 -35.67 -41.58
C ALA A 83 -0.81 -36.70 -42.71
N ASN A 84 -1.74 -36.71 -43.66
CA ASN A 84 -1.82 -37.71 -44.72
C ASN A 84 -1.88 -37.10 -46.13
N VAL A 85 -1.69 -35.78 -46.23
CA VAL A 85 -1.54 -35.05 -47.48
C VAL A 85 -0.24 -34.26 -47.45
N THR A 86 0.47 -34.18 -48.58
CA THR A 86 1.79 -33.53 -48.65
C THR A 86 1.77 -32.06 -48.27
N SER A 87 0.63 -31.36 -48.43
CA SER A 87 0.45 -29.96 -48.04
C SER A 87 0.41 -29.73 -46.52
N ASP A 88 0.17 -30.78 -45.73
CA ASP A 88 0.22 -30.69 -44.26
C ASP A 88 1.66 -30.67 -43.73
N ALA A 89 2.62 -31.11 -44.54
CA ALA A 89 4.04 -31.00 -44.21
C ALA A 89 4.55 -29.59 -44.55
N PHE A 90 5.53 -29.13 -43.79
CA PHE A 90 6.13 -27.80 -43.96
C PHE A 90 5.12 -26.63 -43.89
N SER A 91 4.01 -26.82 -43.16
CA SER A 91 2.97 -25.83 -42.95
C SER A 91 2.48 -25.85 -41.50
N ILE A 92 1.86 -24.75 -41.05
CA ILE A 92 1.21 -24.68 -39.75
C ILE A 92 -0.14 -25.38 -39.85
N ILE A 93 -0.36 -26.40 -39.03
CA ILE A 93 -1.60 -27.19 -39.00
C ILE A 93 -2.15 -27.31 -37.58
N ASN A 94 -3.43 -27.68 -37.49
CA ASN A 94 -4.18 -27.76 -36.23
C ASN A 94 -4.36 -29.22 -35.76
N LYS A 95 -3.30 -30.03 -35.89
CA LYS A 95 -3.27 -31.44 -35.48
C LYS A 95 -2.40 -31.61 -34.23
N GLY A 96 -2.62 -32.69 -33.50
CA GLY A 96 -2.02 -32.98 -32.21
C GLY A 96 -3.07 -33.16 -31.13
N LEU A 97 -2.66 -33.82 -30.05
CA LEU A 97 -3.53 -34.14 -28.92
C LEU A 97 -2.98 -33.57 -27.62
N HIS A 98 -3.89 -33.11 -26.78
CA HIS A 98 -3.64 -32.74 -25.39
C HIS A 98 -4.64 -33.49 -24.52
N VAL A 99 -4.15 -34.39 -23.68
CA VAL A 99 -4.94 -35.34 -22.89
C VAL A 99 -4.72 -35.04 -21.41
N GLN A 100 -5.78 -34.71 -20.69
CA GLN A 100 -5.70 -34.18 -19.32
C GLN A 100 -6.66 -34.85 -18.36
N GLY A 101 -6.21 -35.14 -17.15
CA GLY A 101 -7.01 -35.72 -16.07
C GLY A 101 -6.72 -35.03 -14.74
N THR A 102 -7.65 -35.14 -13.79
CA THR A 102 -7.50 -34.57 -12.44
C THR A 102 -6.55 -35.37 -11.54
N LYS A 103 -6.18 -36.58 -11.93
CA LYS A 103 -5.21 -37.46 -11.24
C LYS A 103 -4.23 -38.06 -12.24
N PRO A 104 -3.04 -38.53 -11.81
CA PRO A 104 -2.07 -39.14 -12.72
C PRO A 104 -2.57 -40.43 -13.40
N PHE A 105 -2.23 -40.59 -14.68
CA PHE A 105 -2.56 -41.77 -15.49
C PHE A 105 -1.44 -42.06 -16.51
N TYR A 106 -1.42 -43.28 -17.02
CA TYR A 106 -0.61 -43.67 -18.17
C TYR A 106 -1.38 -43.43 -19.46
N CYS A 107 -0.70 -42.96 -20.50
CA CYS A 107 -1.30 -42.73 -21.80
C CYS A 107 -0.36 -43.18 -22.92
N SER A 108 -0.85 -43.99 -23.85
CA SER A 108 -0.12 -44.35 -25.08
C SER A 108 -1.02 -44.20 -26.29
N LEU A 109 -0.47 -43.65 -27.37
CA LEU A 109 -1.12 -43.61 -28.67
C LEU A 109 -0.64 -44.84 -29.46
N ARG A 110 -1.57 -45.73 -29.80
CA ARG A 110 -1.25 -46.91 -30.62
C ARG A 110 -1.84 -46.74 -32.00
N ILE A 111 -1.07 -47.09 -33.01
CA ILE A 111 -1.43 -46.92 -34.42
C ILE A 111 -1.31 -48.25 -35.15
N VAL A 112 -2.21 -48.50 -36.10
CA VAL A 112 -2.13 -49.68 -36.96
C VAL A 112 -2.66 -49.41 -38.36
N SER A 113 -2.02 -50.00 -39.37
CA SER A 113 -2.57 -50.14 -40.71
C SER A 113 -2.93 -51.60 -40.95
N SER A 114 -4.20 -51.94 -40.75
CA SER A 114 -4.73 -53.32 -40.87
C SER A 114 -3.92 -54.35 -40.06
N THR A 115 -3.19 -55.26 -40.71
CA THR A 115 -2.31 -56.26 -40.08
C THR A 115 -0.86 -56.15 -40.55
N THR A 116 -0.50 -55.02 -41.18
CA THR A 116 0.78 -54.87 -41.89
C THR A 116 1.72 -53.88 -41.24
N HIS A 117 1.21 -52.81 -40.64
CA HIS A 117 2.04 -51.82 -39.92
C HIS A 117 1.48 -51.48 -38.54
N ALA A 118 2.33 -51.28 -37.55
CA ALA A 118 1.90 -50.87 -36.22
C ALA A 118 3.00 -50.10 -35.48
N GLU A 119 2.62 -49.28 -34.50
CA GLU A 119 3.58 -48.72 -33.54
C GLU A 119 2.87 -48.26 -32.25
N ILE A 120 3.63 -48.10 -31.16
CA ILE A 120 3.18 -47.51 -29.89
C ILE A 120 3.99 -46.26 -29.57
N ILE A 121 3.36 -45.10 -29.64
CA ILE A 121 3.94 -43.86 -29.14
C ILE A 121 3.56 -43.76 -27.67
N THR A 122 4.52 -44.03 -26.79
CA THR A 122 4.26 -43.99 -25.34
C THR A 122 4.47 -42.58 -24.84
N SER A 123 3.43 -41.96 -24.26
CA SER A 123 3.59 -40.62 -23.73
C SER A 123 4.59 -40.63 -22.58
N LYS A 124 5.45 -39.62 -22.54
CA LYS A 124 6.36 -39.34 -21.44
C LYS A 124 5.72 -38.34 -20.44
N GLY A 125 4.43 -38.02 -20.59
CA GLY A 125 3.72 -37.04 -19.76
C GLY A 125 4.33 -35.65 -19.91
N LYS A 126 4.39 -34.87 -18.82
CA LYS A 126 5.06 -33.57 -18.86
C LYS A 126 6.58 -33.68 -19.07
N ALA A 127 7.19 -34.85 -18.89
CA ALA A 127 8.61 -35.04 -19.20
C ALA A 127 8.89 -35.07 -20.71
N GLY A 128 7.86 -35.21 -21.54
CA GLY A 128 7.94 -35.11 -23.01
C GLY A 128 7.78 -33.70 -23.56
N ILE A 129 7.66 -32.67 -22.70
CA ILE A 129 7.61 -31.26 -23.11
C ILE A 129 8.85 -30.50 -22.64
N GLY A 130 9.36 -29.60 -23.47
CA GLY A 130 10.53 -28.77 -23.16
C GLY A 130 10.88 -27.83 -24.30
N LYS A 131 12.10 -27.27 -24.28
CA LYS A 131 12.49 -26.19 -25.21
C LYS A 131 13.56 -26.57 -26.23
N GLU A 132 14.31 -27.63 -25.98
CA GLU A 132 15.38 -28.06 -26.87
C GLU A 132 15.30 -29.56 -27.10
N PHE A 133 15.33 -29.97 -28.36
CA PHE A 133 15.25 -31.37 -28.78
C PHE A 133 16.19 -31.62 -29.96
N TYR A 134 16.58 -32.88 -30.13
CA TYR A 134 17.18 -33.36 -31.38
C TYR A 134 16.26 -34.40 -32.02
N VAL A 135 16.10 -34.32 -33.34
CA VAL A 135 15.26 -35.26 -34.09
C VAL A 135 15.94 -36.61 -34.16
N ALA A 136 15.22 -37.65 -33.77
CA ALA A 136 15.61 -39.03 -33.97
C ALA A 136 14.80 -39.67 -35.11
N GLY A 137 15.39 -40.68 -35.71
CA GLY A 137 14.81 -41.47 -36.79
C GLY A 137 15.71 -42.65 -37.09
N THR A 138 15.31 -43.46 -38.05
CA THR A 138 16.08 -44.60 -38.51
C THR A 138 16.65 -44.34 -39.90
N PRO A 139 17.94 -44.63 -40.13
CA PRO A 139 18.53 -44.45 -41.45
C PRO A 139 17.90 -45.46 -42.41
N THR A 140 17.15 -44.96 -43.39
CA THR A 140 16.46 -45.82 -44.37
C THR A 140 17.47 -46.37 -45.36
N THR A 141 17.50 -47.70 -45.55
CA THR A 141 18.51 -48.36 -46.40
C THR A 141 18.04 -48.53 -47.85
N SER A 142 16.82 -48.08 -48.18
CA SER A 142 16.20 -48.22 -49.49
C SER A 142 15.66 -46.89 -50.02
N SER A 143 15.63 -46.75 -51.34
CA SER A 143 15.20 -45.52 -52.05
C SER A 143 13.82 -45.63 -52.68
N LEU A 144 13.03 -46.66 -52.32
CA LEU A 144 11.70 -46.89 -52.86
C LEU A 144 10.74 -45.73 -52.55
N SER A 145 9.82 -45.47 -53.49
CA SER A 145 8.76 -44.48 -53.34
C SER A 145 7.80 -44.89 -52.21
N GLY A 146 7.56 -44.00 -51.25
CA GLY A 146 6.60 -44.21 -50.15
C GLY A 146 7.21 -44.24 -48.75
N TYR A 147 8.53 -44.45 -48.64
CA TYR A 147 9.23 -44.29 -47.36
C TYR A 147 9.31 -42.83 -46.96
N ASN A 148 9.28 -42.56 -45.67
CA ASN A 148 9.42 -41.20 -45.15
C ASN A 148 10.12 -41.16 -43.79
N PHE A 149 10.61 -39.98 -43.43
CA PHE A 149 10.84 -39.57 -42.06
C PHE A 149 9.78 -38.56 -41.65
N THR A 150 9.59 -38.40 -40.34
CA THR A 150 8.69 -37.40 -39.76
C THR A 150 9.29 -36.84 -38.47
N ALA A 151 9.07 -35.56 -38.24
CA ALA A 151 9.24 -34.90 -36.95
C ALA A 151 8.15 -33.84 -36.80
N GLY A 152 7.13 -34.16 -36.01
CA GLY A 152 6.05 -33.25 -35.69
C GLY A 152 6.29 -32.54 -34.38
N ILE A 153 6.01 -31.25 -34.39
CA ILE A 153 6.13 -30.36 -33.24
C ILE A 153 4.73 -29.86 -32.89
N LEU A 154 4.39 -29.86 -31.61
CA LEU A 154 3.14 -29.31 -31.09
C LEU A 154 3.42 -28.31 -29.99
N ALA A 155 2.87 -27.10 -30.11
CA ALA A 155 3.04 -26.03 -29.14
C ALA A 155 2.08 -26.16 -27.96
N THR A 156 2.62 -26.02 -26.74
CA THR A 156 1.83 -26.09 -25.49
C THR A 156 1.34 -24.72 -25.01
N GLU A 157 1.85 -23.64 -25.61
CA GLU A 157 1.56 -22.25 -25.28
C GLU A 157 1.38 -21.38 -26.54
N ASN A 158 0.67 -20.26 -26.40
CA ASN A 158 0.46 -19.31 -27.50
C ASN A 158 1.74 -18.55 -27.85
N ASN A 159 1.87 -18.13 -29.12
CA ASN A 159 3.03 -17.39 -29.62
C ASN A 159 4.36 -18.09 -29.30
N THR A 160 4.42 -19.41 -29.46
CA THR A 160 5.63 -20.21 -29.30
C THR A 160 6.45 -20.13 -30.58
N VAL A 161 7.65 -19.58 -30.50
CA VAL A 161 8.59 -19.49 -31.61
C VAL A 161 9.47 -20.74 -31.60
N VAL A 162 9.43 -21.51 -32.67
CA VAL A 162 10.22 -22.74 -32.85
C VAL A 162 11.18 -22.55 -34.02
N THR A 163 12.44 -22.92 -33.82
CA THR A 163 13.49 -22.91 -34.84
C THR A 163 14.10 -24.30 -34.96
N ALA A 164 14.02 -24.87 -36.15
CA ALA A 164 14.67 -26.11 -36.52
C ALA A 164 15.94 -25.80 -37.32
N THR A 165 17.05 -26.50 -37.05
CA THR A 165 18.30 -26.38 -37.81
C THR A 165 18.86 -27.77 -38.09
N TRP A 166 19.34 -28.01 -39.31
CA TRP A 166 19.83 -29.33 -39.74
C TRP A 166 21.09 -29.22 -40.60
N ASN A 167 21.71 -30.37 -40.85
CA ASN A 167 22.90 -30.48 -41.70
C ASN A 167 22.53 -31.13 -43.05
N GLY A 168 23.25 -30.76 -44.11
CA GLY A 168 23.04 -31.30 -45.46
C GLY A 168 21.83 -30.74 -46.20
N ASN A 169 21.62 -31.20 -47.43
CA ASN A 169 20.53 -30.76 -48.29
C ASN A 169 19.34 -31.73 -48.15
N ILE A 170 18.20 -31.22 -47.68
CA ILE A 170 17.01 -32.04 -47.40
C ILE A 170 15.84 -31.57 -48.26
N ALA A 171 15.14 -32.52 -48.87
CA ALA A 171 13.90 -32.27 -49.61
C ALA A 171 12.68 -32.59 -48.73
N PHE A 172 11.97 -31.57 -48.24
CA PHE A 172 10.73 -31.76 -47.48
C PHE A 172 9.52 -31.89 -48.41
N PHE A 173 8.48 -32.58 -47.93
CA PHE A 173 7.15 -32.52 -48.53
C PHE A 173 6.51 -31.15 -48.28
N GLY A 174 5.56 -30.77 -49.15
CA GLY A 174 4.81 -29.51 -49.03
C GLY A 174 5.54 -28.32 -49.65
N ALA A 175 6.61 -27.84 -49.00
CA ALA A 175 7.37 -26.68 -49.45
C ALA A 175 8.88 -26.84 -49.22
N ALA A 176 9.67 -26.04 -49.94
CA ALA A 176 11.12 -26.00 -49.82
C ALA A 176 11.56 -24.97 -48.75
N PRO A 177 12.64 -25.24 -47.99
CA PRO A 177 13.21 -24.28 -47.06
C PRO A 177 13.79 -23.07 -47.81
N VAL A 178 13.65 -21.87 -47.24
CA VAL A 178 14.10 -20.63 -47.86
C VAL A 178 15.52 -20.29 -47.40
N GLY A 179 16.49 -20.37 -48.32
CA GLY A 179 17.82 -19.72 -48.23
C GLY A 179 18.84 -20.29 -47.24
N THR A 180 18.46 -21.14 -46.27
CA THR A 180 19.36 -21.73 -45.27
C THR A 180 18.84 -23.08 -44.74
N ASN A 181 19.69 -23.91 -44.12
CA ASN A 181 19.30 -25.16 -43.44
C ASN A 181 18.63 -24.91 -42.07
N THR A 182 17.76 -23.91 -42.01
CA THR A 182 16.99 -23.57 -40.82
C THR A 182 15.58 -23.16 -41.20
N GLN A 183 14.63 -23.39 -40.29
CA GLN A 183 13.24 -22.99 -40.42
C GLN A 183 12.73 -22.49 -39.08
N THR A 184 12.25 -21.25 -39.05
CA THR A 184 11.57 -20.67 -37.88
C THR A 184 10.08 -20.54 -38.14
N VAL A 185 9.26 -20.88 -37.16
CA VAL A 185 7.80 -20.80 -37.21
C VAL A 185 7.26 -20.31 -35.87
N THR A 186 6.17 -19.55 -35.88
CA THR A 186 5.43 -19.16 -34.67
C THR A 186 4.12 -19.93 -34.61
N LEU A 187 3.91 -20.66 -33.52
CA LEU A 187 2.76 -21.53 -33.29
C LEU A 187 1.94 -21.02 -32.10
N ASN A 188 0.62 -21.03 -32.21
CA ASN A 188 -0.24 -20.91 -31.04
C ASN A 188 -0.40 -22.26 -30.33
N LYS A 189 -0.90 -22.23 -29.08
CA LYS A 189 -1.17 -23.46 -28.32
C LYS A 189 -2.07 -24.37 -29.15
N GLY A 190 -1.75 -25.65 -29.22
CA GLY A 190 -2.52 -26.63 -29.99
C GLY A 190 -2.28 -26.60 -31.51
N GLN A 191 -1.50 -25.64 -32.02
CA GLN A 191 -0.98 -25.67 -33.39
C GLN A 191 0.32 -26.46 -33.48
N SER A 192 0.57 -27.00 -34.65
CA SER A 192 1.69 -27.89 -34.93
C SER A 192 2.35 -27.58 -36.26
N PHE A 193 3.58 -28.08 -36.41
CA PHE A 193 4.36 -28.01 -37.64
C PHE A 193 5.06 -29.35 -37.85
N ILE A 194 5.02 -29.89 -39.06
CA ILE A 194 5.60 -31.20 -39.37
C ILE A 194 6.72 -31.05 -40.39
N PHE A 195 7.92 -31.49 -40.01
CA PHE A 195 9.00 -31.77 -40.95
C PHE A 195 8.88 -33.21 -41.41
N ALA A 196 8.60 -33.42 -42.69
CA ALA A 196 8.53 -34.75 -43.28
C ALA A 196 9.09 -34.74 -44.70
N GLY A 197 9.66 -35.86 -45.12
CA GLY A 197 10.20 -36.03 -46.46
C GLY A 197 10.41 -37.50 -46.80
N GLY A 198 10.43 -37.82 -48.09
CA GLY A 198 10.77 -39.15 -48.59
C GLY A 198 12.25 -39.29 -48.92
N PRO A 199 12.75 -40.47 -49.33
CA PRO A 199 14.18 -40.69 -49.60
C PRO A 199 14.78 -39.76 -50.68
N GLY A 200 13.95 -39.21 -51.57
CA GLY A 200 14.34 -38.25 -52.61
C GLY A 200 15.13 -38.88 -53.77
N THR A 201 15.44 -38.09 -54.80
CA THR A 201 16.30 -38.51 -55.91
C THR A 201 17.73 -38.70 -55.41
N GLY A 202 18.30 -39.90 -55.57
CA GLY A 202 19.67 -40.21 -55.16
C GLY A 202 19.87 -40.50 -53.65
N GLY A 203 18.80 -40.64 -52.86
CA GLY A 203 18.90 -41.03 -51.45
C GLY A 203 19.23 -39.90 -50.46
N LEU A 204 19.13 -38.63 -50.89
CA LEU A 204 19.51 -37.43 -50.12
C LEU A 204 18.94 -37.37 -48.69
N ASN A 205 17.75 -37.93 -48.47
CA ASN A 205 17.04 -37.83 -47.19
C ASN A 205 17.12 -39.11 -46.32
N GLN A 206 17.90 -40.11 -46.71
CA GLN A 206 17.93 -41.41 -46.01
C GLN A 206 18.33 -41.31 -44.54
N SER A 207 19.15 -40.32 -44.17
CA SER A 207 19.55 -40.06 -42.79
C SER A 207 19.74 -38.57 -42.45
N ALA A 208 19.57 -37.66 -43.42
CA ALA A 208 20.04 -36.27 -43.29
C ALA A 208 19.30 -35.43 -42.23
N PHE A 209 18.06 -35.81 -41.87
CA PHE A 209 17.28 -35.09 -40.84
C PHE A 209 17.46 -35.65 -39.42
N ILE A 210 18.15 -36.80 -39.27
CA ILE A 210 18.52 -37.32 -37.96
C ILE A 210 19.54 -36.37 -37.35
N GLY A 211 19.31 -35.94 -36.11
CA GLY A 211 20.15 -34.97 -35.42
C GLY A 211 19.83 -33.51 -35.72
N ALA A 212 18.75 -33.21 -36.47
CA ALA A 212 18.26 -31.85 -36.59
C ALA A 212 17.91 -31.29 -35.19
N LYS A 213 18.42 -30.09 -34.89
CA LYS A 213 18.21 -29.40 -33.61
C LYS A 213 16.94 -28.57 -33.67
N ILE A 214 16.05 -28.76 -32.71
CA ILE A 214 14.82 -27.98 -32.55
C ILE A 214 14.94 -27.16 -31.25
N VAL A 215 14.81 -25.84 -31.35
CA VAL A 215 14.86 -24.91 -30.21
C VAL A 215 13.60 -24.06 -30.20
N SER A 216 12.99 -23.88 -29.04
CA SER A 216 11.84 -23.00 -28.86
C SER A 216 11.98 -22.07 -27.64
N ASP A 217 11.26 -20.95 -27.66
CA ASP A 217 11.20 -20.02 -26.53
C ASP A 217 10.28 -20.51 -25.40
N LYS A 218 9.28 -21.32 -25.75
CA LYS A 218 8.27 -21.92 -24.87
C LYS A 218 8.19 -23.44 -25.07
N PRO A 219 7.63 -24.20 -24.11
CA PRO A 219 7.61 -25.65 -24.20
C PRO A 219 6.82 -26.18 -25.41
N ILE A 220 7.40 -27.15 -26.10
CA ILE A 220 6.80 -27.94 -27.17
C ILE A 220 6.90 -29.43 -26.84
N THR A 221 6.15 -30.27 -27.55
CA THR A 221 6.44 -31.70 -27.63
C THR A 221 6.85 -32.11 -29.05
N LEU A 222 7.64 -33.18 -29.15
CA LEU A 222 8.20 -33.71 -30.40
C LEU A 222 7.90 -35.21 -30.52
N THR A 223 7.22 -35.58 -31.61
CA THR A 223 7.08 -36.97 -32.07
C THR A 223 7.87 -37.11 -33.35
N ASN A 224 8.83 -38.03 -33.40
CA ASN A 224 9.70 -38.19 -34.56
C ASN A 224 9.83 -39.67 -34.94
N GLY A 225 10.59 -39.94 -36.00
CA GLY A 225 10.80 -41.29 -36.52
C GLY A 225 10.52 -41.40 -38.01
N ASN A 226 9.98 -42.55 -38.42
CA ASN A 226 9.64 -42.88 -39.79
C ASN A 226 8.27 -43.57 -39.82
N VAL A 227 7.39 -43.17 -40.73
CA VAL A 227 6.11 -43.87 -40.94
C VAL A 227 6.14 -44.52 -42.30
N ASN A 228 6.35 -45.84 -42.33
CA ASN A 228 6.85 -46.56 -43.51
C ASN A 228 8.38 -46.42 -43.62
N GLY A 229 9.11 -46.74 -42.55
CA GLY A 229 10.58 -46.80 -42.51
C GLY A 229 11.11 -48.23 -42.53
N ASN A 230 12.40 -48.38 -42.79
CA ASN A 230 13.16 -49.61 -42.56
C ASN A 230 14.57 -49.24 -42.11
N PHE A 231 15.27 -50.20 -41.53
CA PHE A 231 16.66 -50.00 -41.10
C PHE A 231 17.56 -51.23 -41.27
N GLY A 232 17.07 -52.29 -41.93
CA GLY A 232 17.88 -53.44 -42.26
C GLY A 232 18.75 -53.18 -43.49
N SER A 233 20.06 -53.30 -43.36
CA SER A 233 21.03 -53.21 -44.45
C SER A 233 21.00 -54.43 -45.39
N ASN A 234 20.64 -55.61 -44.90
CA ASN A 234 20.68 -56.87 -45.67
C ASN A 234 19.29 -57.44 -46.02
N THR A 235 18.21 -56.85 -45.50
CA THR A 235 16.83 -57.29 -45.73
C THR A 235 16.01 -56.11 -46.26
N SER A 236 16.25 -55.71 -47.51
CA SER A 236 15.70 -54.46 -48.10
C SER A 236 14.22 -54.51 -48.53
N SER A 237 13.51 -55.60 -48.22
CA SER A 237 12.09 -55.77 -48.51
C SER A 237 11.25 -55.66 -47.24
N GLY A 238 10.32 -54.70 -47.21
CA GLY A 238 9.42 -54.44 -46.09
C GLY A 238 9.72 -53.14 -45.35
N SER A 239 8.72 -52.65 -44.62
CA SER A 239 8.75 -51.41 -43.84
C SER A 239 7.68 -51.44 -42.75
N ASP A 240 7.85 -50.58 -41.74
CA ASP A 240 6.86 -50.39 -40.68
C ASP A 240 6.78 -48.93 -40.20
N ALA A 241 5.85 -48.65 -39.29
CA ALA A 241 5.86 -47.45 -38.47
C ALA A 241 6.92 -47.60 -37.37
N ILE A 242 7.74 -46.56 -37.20
CA ILE A 242 8.86 -46.54 -36.28
C ILE A 242 8.86 -45.14 -35.65
N LEU A 243 8.10 -44.97 -34.57
CA LEU A 243 7.71 -43.68 -33.97
C LEU A 243 7.64 -43.72 -32.45
N ASP A 244 8.14 -42.68 -31.78
CA ASP A 244 8.04 -42.52 -30.33
C ASP A 244 8.14 -41.02 -30.02
N GLN A 245 7.79 -40.68 -28.80
CA GLN A 245 7.91 -39.33 -28.28
C GLN A 245 9.31 -39.10 -27.72
N SER A 246 9.93 -37.99 -28.13
CA SER A 246 11.19 -37.52 -27.55
C SER A 246 10.98 -36.80 -26.22
N VAL A 247 12.07 -36.65 -25.47
CA VAL A 247 12.17 -35.79 -24.28
C VAL A 247 13.14 -34.65 -24.56
N PRO A 248 13.06 -33.51 -23.85
CA PRO A 248 13.97 -32.40 -24.11
C PRO A 248 15.38 -32.68 -23.56
N THR A 249 16.39 -31.94 -24.04
CA THR A 249 17.81 -32.25 -23.79
C THR A 249 18.19 -32.22 -22.30
N GLU A 250 17.50 -31.43 -21.47
CA GLU A 250 17.68 -31.40 -20.02
C GLU A 250 17.21 -32.67 -19.28
N ARG A 251 16.57 -33.61 -19.99
CA ARG A 251 16.09 -34.91 -19.45
C ARG A 251 16.93 -36.11 -19.91
N LEU A 252 18.00 -35.86 -20.67
CA LEU A 252 18.88 -36.90 -21.17
C LEU A 252 19.82 -37.41 -20.07
N GLY A 253 20.41 -38.57 -20.33
CA GLY A 253 21.45 -39.16 -19.50
C GLY A 253 22.52 -39.82 -20.36
N SER A 254 23.44 -40.52 -19.71
CA SER A 254 24.65 -41.06 -20.35
C SER A 254 24.90 -42.54 -20.09
N THR A 255 23.99 -43.21 -19.39
CA THR A 255 24.12 -44.63 -19.01
C THR A 255 22.82 -45.35 -19.29
N PHE A 256 22.85 -46.42 -20.07
CA PHE A 256 21.66 -47.10 -20.57
C PHE A 256 21.86 -48.61 -20.58
N ALA A 257 20.75 -49.35 -20.66
CA ALA A 257 20.78 -50.75 -21.01
C ALA A 257 19.62 -51.12 -21.94
N MET A 258 19.87 -52.07 -22.83
CA MET A 258 18.89 -52.59 -23.78
C MET A 258 18.80 -54.10 -23.65
N VAL A 259 17.60 -54.65 -23.91
CA VAL A 259 17.34 -56.09 -23.94
C VAL A 259 16.92 -56.47 -25.35
N ARG A 260 17.72 -57.28 -26.05
CA ARG A 260 17.50 -57.66 -27.47
C ARG A 260 16.09 -58.17 -27.69
N THR A 261 15.40 -57.77 -28.76
CA THR A 261 13.98 -58.08 -28.96
C THR A 261 13.74 -59.58 -29.18
N ARG A 262 13.87 -60.06 -30.42
CA ARG A 262 13.56 -61.44 -30.84
C ARG A 262 14.28 -61.83 -32.13
N SER A 263 14.61 -60.86 -32.99
CA SER A 263 15.26 -61.14 -34.26
C SER A 263 16.63 -61.77 -34.02
N THR A 264 16.91 -62.85 -34.74
CA THR A 264 18.23 -63.48 -34.75
C THR A 264 19.18 -62.79 -35.73
N THR A 265 18.69 -61.82 -36.50
CA THR A 265 19.47 -61.03 -37.44
C THR A 265 19.99 -59.76 -36.75
N ASP A 266 21.30 -59.68 -36.53
CA ASP A 266 21.94 -58.55 -35.84
C ASP A 266 21.73 -57.19 -36.54
N ASP A 267 21.50 -57.20 -37.85
CA ASP A 267 21.19 -56.01 -38.65
C ASP A 267 19.82 -55.39 -38.31
N LEU A 268 18.90 -56.17 -37.74
CA LEU A 268 17.55 -55.71 -37.37
C LEU A 268 17.42 -55.40 -35.87
N GLU A 269 18.53 -55.44 -35.12
CA GLU A 269 18.60 -55.18 -33.70
C GLU A 269 19.72 -54.17 -33.42
N GLY A 270 19.70 -53.55 -32.25
CA GLY A 270 20.74 -52.62 -31.82
C GLY A 270 20.14 -51.31 -31.35
N GLY A 271 20.77 -50.18 -31.69
CA GLY A 271 20.26 -48.87 -31.30
C GLY A 271 20.79 -47.72 -32.14
N ILE A 272 20.13 -46.57 -32.05
CA ILE A 272 20.54 -45.30 -32.62
C ILE A 272 20.83 -44.33 -31.47
N ILE A 273 22.05 -43.82 -31.43
CA ILE A 273 22.46 -42.73 -30.54
C ILE A 273 22.46 -41.43 -31.33
N VAL A 274 21.87 -40.37 -30.79
CA VAL A 274 21.99 -39.00 -31.33
C VAL A 274 22.75 -38.14 -30.32
N GLY A 275 23.86 -37.53 -30.76
CA GLY A 275 24.70 -36.67 -29.94
C GLY A 275 24.09 -35.27 -29.80
N THR A 276 24.04 -34.74 -28.58
CA THR A 276 23.60 -33.35 -28.34
C THR A 276 24.76 -32.38 -28.15
N GLU A 277 25.96 -32.91 -27.95
CA GLU A 277 27.18 -32.15 -27.70
C GLU A 277 28.37 -32.70 -28.48
N ASP A 278 29.31 -31.81 -28.80
CA ASP A 278 30.53 -32.17 -29.53
C ASP A 278 31.42 -33.12 -28.73
N HIS A 279 32.19 -33.97 -29.43
CA HIS A 279 33.13 -34.92 -28.84
C HIS A 279 32.47 -35.90 -27.84
N THR A 280 31.25 -36.34 -28.12
CA THR A 280 30.57 -37.39 -27.33
C THR A 280 31.15 -38.75 -27.68
N GLN A 281 31.74 -39.43 -26.70
CA GLN A 281 32.33 -40.76 -26.84
C GLN A 281 31.31 -41.83 -26.43
N ILE A 282 31.24 -42.94 -27.16
CA ILE A 282 30.30 -44.05 -26.93
C ILE A 282 31.07 -45.32 -26.54
N PHE A 283 30.68 -45.97 -25.45
CA PHE A 283 31.27 -47.19 -24.92
C PHE A 283 30.19 -48.26 -24.75
N ILE A 284 30.58 -49.54 -24.92
CA ILE A 284 29.66 -50.68 -24.89
C ILE A 284 30.22 -51.77 -23.95
N ASN A 285 29.33 -52.39 -23.18
CA ASN A 285 29.58 -53.56 -22.32
C ASN A 285 30.79 -53.41 -21.37
N GLY A 286 31.03 -52.19 -20.87
CA GLY A 286 32.11 -51.89 -19.92
C GLY A 286 33.51 -51.73 -20.55
N SER A 287 33.60 -51.64 -21.89
CA SER A 287 34.86 -51.30 -22.56
C SER A 287 35.36 -49.90 -22.16
N ASN A 288 36.67 -49.78 -21.94
CA ASN A 288 37.33 -48.49 -21.71
C ASN A 288 37.72 -47.78 -23.01
N THR A 289 37.58 -48.44 -24.16
CA THR A 289 37.83 -47.87 -25.49
C THR A 289 36.51 -47.49 -26.14
N PRO A 290 36.35 -46.22 -26.59
CA PRO A 290 35.13 -45.81 -27.25
C PRO A 290 35.01 -46.47 -28.62
N ILE A 291 33.82 -46.97 -28.93
CA ILE A 291 33.52 -47.55 -30.25
C ILE A 291 33.25 -46.48 -31.31
N ALA A 292 32.94 -45.26 -30.88
CA ALA A 292 32.74 -44.10 -31.73
C ALA A 292 32.88 -42.79 -30.93
N THR A 293 33.18 -41.71 -31.65
CA THR A 293 33.09 -40.33 -31.16
C THR A 293 32.23 -39.55 -32.16
N ILE A 294 31.18 -38.88 -31.69
CA ILE A 294 30.24 -38.12 -32.50
C ILE A 294 30.11 -36.69 -32.01
N ASN A 295 29.72 -35.76 -32.88
CA ASN A 295 29.46 -34.37 -32.50
C ASN A 295 27.98 -34.08 -32.26
N SER A 296 27.66 -32.84 -31.89
CA SER A 296 26.29 -32.39 -31.76
C SER A 296 25.56 -32.50 -33.11
N GLY A 297 24.40 -33.16 -33.13
CA GLY A 297 23.62 -33.40 -34.34
C GLY A 297 24.12 -34.57 -35.19
N ASP A 298 25.23 -35.22 -34.83
CA ASP A 298 25.63 -36.49 -35.44
C ASP A 298 24.88 -37.65 -34.77
N PHE A 299 24.76 -38.78 -35.47
CA PHE A 299 24.22 -40.01 -34.91
C PHE A 299 25.16 -41.20 -35.13
N TYR A 300 25.01 -42.23 -34.29
CA TYR A 300 25.74 -43.49 -34.41
C TYR A 300 24.79 -44.68 -34.30
N ARG A 301 24.92 -45.65 -35.21
CA ARG A 301 24.17 -46.92 -35.16
C ARG A 301 24.99 -47.98 -34.43
N ILE A 302 24.48 -48.44 -33.29
CA ILE A 302 25.02 -49.58 -32.56
C ILE A 302 24.55 -50.87 -33.25
N SER A 303 25.50 -51.74 -33.61
CA SER A 303 25.20 -53.07 -34.18
C SER A 303 24.57 -54.01 -33.15
N GLY A 304 23.57 -54.80 -33.57
CA GLY A 304 22.99 -55.87 -32.76
C GLY A 304 23.98 -56.98 -32.38
N SER A 305 25.10 -57.11 -33.09
CA SER A 305 26.17 -58.06 -32.74
C SER A 305 26.84 -57.75 -31.39
N ASN A 306 26.63 -56.55 -30.84
CA ASN A 306 27.17 -56.16 -29.54
C ASN A 306 26.32 -56.67 -28.36
N TYR A 307 25.16 -57.26 -28.60
CA TYR A 307 24.35 -57.86 -27.54
C TYR A 307 25.09 -59.07 -26.94
N VAL A 308 25.16 -59.13 -25.60
CA VAL A 308 25.83 -60.20 -24.88
C VAL A 308 24.80 -61.21 -24.39
N GLN A 309 25.03 -62.48 -24.70
CA GLN A 309 24.21 -63.57 -24.17
C GLN A 309 24.45 -63.75 -22.68
N GLN A 310 23.38 -63.80 -21.90
CA GLN A 310 23.45 -64.04 -20.45
C GLN A 310 22.99 -65.47 -20.17
N GLY A 311 23.91 -66.32 -19.71
CA GLY A 311 23.62 -67.73 -19.42
C GLY A 311 23.17 -68.54 -20.64
N THR A 312 22.31 -69.54 -20.43
CA THR A 312 21.85 -70.50 -21.46
C THR A 312 20.41 -70.26 -21.94
N SER A 313 19.70 -69.26 -21.41
CA SER A 313 18.27 -69.00 -21.65
C SER A 313 17.96 -68.34 -23.00
N GLY A 314 18.99 -67.97 -23.78
CA GLY A 314 18.82 -67.15 -24.99
C GLY A 314 18.45 -65.69 -24.69
N HIS A 315 18.65 -65.23 -23.45
CA HIS A 315 18.52 -63.81 -23.08
C HIS A 315 19.76 -63.04 -23.50
N PHE A 316 19.57 -61.88 -24.13
CA PHE A 316 20.66 -61.01 -24.54
C PHE A 316 20.41 -59.58 -24.09
N ASN A 317 21.41 -58.95 -23.50
CA ASN A 317 21.36 -57.55 -23.11
C ASN A 317 22.64 -56.80 -23.49
N MET A 318 22.59 -55.48 -23.43
CA MET A 318 23.69 -54.60 -23.79
C MET A 318 23.75 -53.44 -22.81
N PHE A 319 24.95 -53.14 -22.31
CA PHE A 319 25.22 -51.96 -21.50
C PHE A 319 25.86 -50.88 -22.37
N ILE A 320 25.39 -49.63 -22.24
CA ILE A 320 25.86 -48.51 -23.05
C ILE A 320 26.19 -47.35 -22.11
N THR A 321 27.38 -46.79 -22.26
CA THR A 321 27.75 -45.53 -21.59
C THR A 321 28.29 -44.52 -22.60
N THR A 322 28.08 -43.24 -22.30
CA THR A 322 28.59 -42.13 -23.10
C THR A 322 29.30 -41.11 -22.21
N SER A 323 30.24 -40.35 -22.77
CA SER A 323 30.93 -39.28 -22.02
C SER A 323 30.05 -38.06 -21.76
N LYS A 324 28.95 -37.92 -22.51
CA LYS A 324 27.98 -36.82 -22.45
C LYS A 324 26.56 -37.35 -22.60
N ASN A 325 25.57 -36.53 -22.27
CA ASN A 325 24.17 -36.94 -22.38
C ASN A 325 23.76 -37.12 -23.85
N VAL A 326 22.95 -38.15 -24.14
CA VAL A 326 22.51 -38.49 -25.49
C VAL A 326 21.07 -38.97 -25.52
N TYR A 327 20.49 -38.98 -26.72
CA TYR A 327 19.32 -39.80 -27.01
C TYR A 327 19.76 -41.23 -27.35
N LEU A 328 19.03 -42.23 -26.86
CA LEU A 328 19.19 -43.64 -27.27
C LEU A 328 17.84 -44.23 -27.65
N TYR A 329 17.72 -44.72 -28.87
CA TYR A 329 16.57 -45.48 -29.34
C TYR A 329 16.98 -46.91 -29.64
N GLN A 330 16.34 -47.89 -29.02
CA GLN A 330 16.53 -49.30 -29.33
C GLN A 330 15.80 -49.64 -30.62
N LEU A 331 16.51 -50.26 -31.56
CA LEU A 331 15.90 -50.84 -32.75
C LEU A 331 15.23 -52.17 -32.39
N VAL A 332 13.95 -52.30 -32.72
CA VAL A 332 13.10 -53.42 -32.33
C VAL A 332 12.72 -54.20 -33.58
N SER A 333 12.86 -55.53 -33.54
CA SER A 333 12.28 -56.39 -34.56
C SER A 333 11.79 -57.71 -33.99
N VAL A 334 10.52 -58.05 -34.24
CA VAL A 334 9.90 -59.27 -33.72
C VAL A 334 10.07 -60.50 -34.62
N GLY A 335 10.67 -60.33 -35.79
CA GLY A 335 10.99 -61.37 -36.76
C GLY A 335 12.25 -61.03 -37.56
N ASN A 336 12.63 -61.88 -38.51
CA ASN A 336 13.83 -61.69 -39.34
C ASN A 336 13.50 -60.96 -40.65
N SER A 337 12.70 -59.88 -40.59
CA SER A 337 12.28 -59.08 -41.74
C SER A 337 12.24 -57.59 -41.39
N SER A 338 12.57 -56.73 -42.36
CA SER A 338 12.39 -55.27 -42.21
C SER A 338 10.93 -54.82 -42.16
N ALA A 339 9.98 -55.71 -42.44
CA ALA A 339 8.56 -55.42 -42.23
C ALA A 339 8.20 -55.39 -40.73
N THR A 340 8.91 -56.16 -39.89
CA THR A 340 8.54 -56.36 -38.47
C THR A 340 9.26 -55.39 -37.52
N CYS A 341 9.59 -54.20 -38.01
CA CYS A 341 10.41 -53.22 -37.32
C CYS A 341 9.59 -52.34 -36.36
N GLY A 342 10.26 -51.74 -35.39
CA GLY A 342 9.77 -50.69 -34.52
C GLY A 342 10.96 -50.08 -33.78
N TYR A 343 10.73 -49.18 -32.84
CA TYR A 343 11.79 -48.80 -31.90
C TYR A 343 11.26 -48.43 -30.51
N ASN A 344 12.16 -48.27 -29.54
CA ASN A 344 11.84 -47.77 -28.21
C ASN A 344 12.79 -46.62 -27.86
N TYR A 345 12.29 -45.49 -27.39
CA TYR A 345 13.15 -44.60 -26.62
C TYR A 345 13.60 -45.32 -25.35
N ILE A 346 14.91 -45.41 -25.13
CA ILE A 346 15.50 -46.00 -23.93
C ILE A 346 15.86 -44.93 -22.90
N PRO A 347 15.21 -44.90 -21.72
CA PRO A 347 15.57 -43.97 -20.66
C PRO A 347 16.94 -44.31 -20.05
N PRO A 348 17.66 -43.30 -19.53
CA PRO A 348 18.89 -43.54 -18.80
C PRO A 348 18.63 -44.28 -17.48
N LEU A 349 19.59 -45.11 -17.08
CA LEU A 349 19.60 -45.76 -15.77
C LEU A 349 19.85 -44.71 -14.69
N ASN A 350 19.02 -44.71 -13.65
CA ASN A 350 19.09 -43.79 -12.52
C ASN A 350 18.54 -44.49 -11.26
N CYS A 351 18.99 -44.10 -10.07
CA CYS A 351 18.45 -44.61 -8.80
C CYS A 351 17.10 -43.94 -8.42
N PHE A 352 16.72 -42.84 -9.08
CA PHE A 352 15.39 -42.19 -8.92
C PHE A 352 14.27 -42.83 -9.75
N LEU A 353 14.55 -43.90 -10.49
CA LEU A 353 13.50 -44.61 -11.22
C LEU A 353 12.41 -45.11 -10.26
N PRO A 354 11.14 -45.18 -10.71
CA PRO A 354 10.04 -45.58 -9.84
C PRO A 354 10.30 -46.99 -9.27
N ARG A 355 9.70 -47.28 -8.12
CA ARG A 355 9.71 -48.64 -7.52
C ARG A 355 8.51 -49.48 -7.93
N LYS A 356 7.46 -48.86 -8.48
CA LYS A 356 6.28 -49.53 -9.00
C LYS A 356 5.86 -48.94 -10.34
N ILE A 357 5.38 -49.81 -11.21
CA ILE A 357 4.68 -49.49 -12.44
C ILE A 357 3.33 -50.17 -12.29
N ASP A 358 2.32 -49.43 -11.85
CA ASP A 358 1.06 -50.02 -11.43
C ASP A 358 -0.03 -49.73 -12.46
N GLU A 359 -0.38 -50.77 -13.20
CA GLU A 359 -1.41 -50.84 -14.23
C GLU A 359 -1.09 -50.13 -15.56
N ILE A 360 -0.19 -50.71 -16.37
CA ILE A 360 -0.19 -50.47 -17.82
C ILE A 360 -1.36 -51.26 -18.42
N GLY A 361 -2.38 -50.57 -18.90
CA GLY A 361 -3.61 -51.18 -19.39
C GLY A 361 -3.46 -51.87 -20.74
N LYS A 362 -4.08 -53.05 -20.88
CA LYS A 362 -4.35 -53.72 -22.16
C LYS A 362 -3.11 -53.87 -23.05
N ILE A 363 -1.99 -54.33 -22.51
CA ILE A 363 -0.65 -54.26 -23.12
C ILE A 363 -0.54 -54.93 -24.50
N ASN A 364 -1.40 -55.90 -24.78
CA ASN A 364 -1.41 -56.70 -26.01
C ASN A 364 -2.57 -56.37 -26.97
N GLU A 365 -3.38 -55.35 -26.69
CA GLU A 365 -4.45 -54.89 -27.58
C GLU A 365 -3.96 -53.84 -28.58
N MET A 366 -4.49 -53.87 -29.80
CA MET A 366 -4.24 -52.89 -30.87
C MET A 366 -5.56 -52.47 -31.54
N PRO A 367 -5.70 -51.26 -32.12
CA PRO A 367 -6.96 -50.77 -32.69
C PRO A 367 -7.29 -51.37 -34.07
N THR A 368 -7.41 -52.71 -34.11
CA THR A 368 -7.53 -53.56 -35.33
C THR A 368 -8.94 -54.09 -35.62
N GLY A 369 -9.88 -53.96 -34.68
CA GLY A 369 -11.24 -54.49 -34.84
C GLY A 369 -12.15 -53.63 -35.72
N THR A 370 -13.36 -54.15 -36.00
CA THR A 370 -14.34 -53.51 -36.87
C THR A 370 -14.75 -52.14 -36.32
N GLY A 371 -14.73 -51.10 -37.18
CA GLY A 371 -15.14 -49.76 -36.76
C GLY A 371 -14.26 -49.12 -35.68
N THR A 372 -12.94 -49.40 -35.69
CA THR A 372 -11.89 -48.87 -34.78
C THR A 372 -11.85 -49.44 -33.35
N THR A 373 -12.57 -50.52 -33.07
CA THR A 373 -12.49 -51.22 -31.77
C THR A 373 -11.12 -51.85 -31.56
N SER A 374 -10.59 -51.83 -30.34
CA SER A 374 -9.35 -52.56 -30.02
C SER A 374 -9.60 -54.01 -29.66
N MET A 375 -8.68 -54.87 -30.08
CA MET A 375 -8.66 -56.30 -29.74
C MET A 375 -7.22 -56.80 -29.72
N VAL A 376 -6.99 -58.03 -29.25
CA VAL A 376 -5.71 -58.72 -29.35
C VAL A 376 -5.62 -59.36 -30.74
N PRO A 377 -4.74 -58.88 -31.64
CA PRO A 377 -4.57 -59.50 -32.96
C PRO A 377 -4.13 -60.97 -32.86
N ASN A 378 -4.50 -61.78 -33.86
CA ASN A 378 -4.05 -63.17 -33.90
C ASN A 378 -2.52 -63.24 -34.11
N GLY A 379 -1.84 -64.08 -33.34
CA GLY A 379 -0.39 -64.22 -33.38
C GLY A 379 0.37 -63.09 -32.71
N THR A 380 -0.28 -62.27 -31.88
CA THR A 380 0.38 -61.24 -31.07
C THR A 380 1.39 -61.83 -30.11
N ILE A 381 2.59 -61.28 -30.15
CA ILE A 381 3.69 -61.61 -29.26
C ILE A 381 4.11 -60.30 -28.60
N VAL A 382 4.06 -60.26 -27.27
CA VAL A 382 4.51 -59.10 -26.48
C VAL A 382 5.49 -59.60 -25.43
N LYS A 383 6.71 -59.08 -25.51
CA LYS A 383 7.76 -59.35 -24.54
C LYS A 383 7.93 -58.13 -23.64
N LEU A 384 7.74 -58.32 -22.34
CA LEU A 384 8.04 -57.31 -21.32
C LEU A 384 9.50 -57.41 -20.92
N ASN A 385 10.24 -56.32 -21.07
CA ASN A 385 11.60 -56.17 -20.57
C ASN A 385 11.57 -55.31 -19.31
N ILE A 386 12.22 -55.79 -18.25
CA ILE A 386 12.34 -55.05 -16.99
C ILE A 386 13.82 -54.84 -16.70
N LEU A 387 14.19 -53.65 -16.28
CA LEU A 387 15.52 -53.35 -15.77
C LEU A 387 15.37 -52.85 -14.35
N THR A 388 16.19 -53.37 -13.44
CA THR A 388 16.16 -52.99 -12.03
C THR A 388 17.54 -53.13 -11.43
N GLU A 389 17.78 -52.51 -10.27
CA GLU A 389 19.02 -52.70 -9.53
C GLU A 389 19.20 -54.17 -9.10
N ALA A 390 20.44 -54.63 -9.07
CA ALA A 390 20.79 -55.98 -8.68
C ALA A 390 20.32 -56.29 -7.23
N GLY A 391 19.76 -57.48 -7.04
CA GLY A 391 19.21 -57.92 -5.75
C GLY A 391 17.86 -57.31 -5.38
N ALA A 392 17.16 -56.67 -6.33
CA ALA A 392 15.78 -56.25 -6.13
C ALA A 392 14.79 -57.44 -6.12
N ASN A 393 13.76 -57.35 -5.30
CA ASN A 393 12.64 -58.27 -5.28
C ASN A 393 11.56 -57.81 -6.27
N VAL A 394 11.49 -58.45 -7.44
CA VAL A 394 10.59 -58.06 -8.53
C VAL A 394 9.37 -58.98 -8.62
N THR A 395 8.17 -58.40 -8.72
CA THR A 395 6.96 -59.12 -9.11
C THR A 395 6.32 -58.52 -10.35
N VAL A 396 5.70 -59.37 -11.16
CA VAL A 396 4.88 -59.00 -12.31
C VAL A 396 3.50 -59.60 -12.11
N ASN A 397 2.47 -58.75 -12.05
CA ASN A 397 1.10 -59.13 -11.74
C ASN A 397 0.99 -59.97 -10.45
N GLY A 398 1.82 -59.65 -9.45
CA GLY A 398 1.88 -60.34 -8.16
C GLY A 398 2.68 -61.64 -8.12
N ALA A 399 3.17 -62.13 -9.27
CA ALA A 399 4.01 -63.32 -9.36
C ALA A 399 5.49 -62.97 -9.55
N GLN A 400 6.40 -63.79 -9.00
CA GLN A 400 7.84 -63.67 -9.26
C GLN A 400 8.16 -64.14 -10.68
N PRO A 401 8.99 -63.41 -11.46
CA PRO A 401 9.50 -63.91 -12.73
C PRO A 401 10.17 -65.28 -12.61
N LEU A 402 10.04 -66.12 -13.64
CA LEU A 402 10.71 -67.42 -13.67
C LEU A 402 12.23 -67.23 -13.77
N ALA A 403 13.01 -68.22 -13.32
CA ALA A 403 14.48 -68.19 -13.47
C ALA A 403 14.94 -68.08 -14.94
N SER A 404 14.12 -68.54 -15.90
CA SER A 404 14.35 -68.37 -17.34
C SER A 404 14.01 -66.96 -17.86
N GLU A 405 13.35 -66.13 -17.05
CA GLU A 405 12.94 -64.76 -17.37
C GLU A 405 13.81 -63.73 -16.64
N GLY A 406 14.60 -64.13 -15.64
CA GLY A 406 15.60 -63.32 -14.95
C GLY A 406 15.65 -63.58 -13.44
N PRO A 407 16.45 -62.80 -12.68
CA PRO A 407 17.29 -61.70 -13.14
C PRO A 407 18.52 -62.20 -13.93
N PHE A 408 18.81 -61.55 -15.05
CA PHE A 408 20.05 -61.73 -15.80
C PHE A 408 21.03 -60.59 -15.52
N PRO A 409 22.33 -60.87 -15.28
CA PRO A 409 23.33 -59.83 -15.06
C PRO A 409 23.52 -58.97 -16.32
N LEU A 410 23.97 -57.74 -16.12
CA LEU A 410 24.27 -56.81 -17.20
C LEU A 410 25.80 -56.66 -17.34
N THR A 411 26.38 -57.26 -18.38
CA THR A 411 27.83 -57.22 -18.61
C THR A 411 28.33 -55.78 -18.71
N GLY A 412 29.34 -55.44 -17.90
CA GLY A 412 29.90 -54.10 -17.79
C GLY A 412 29.26 -53.23 -16.70
N ASN A 413 28.15 -53.65 -16.10
CA ASN A 413 27.53 -52.98 -14.95
C ASN A 413 26.79 -53.96 -14.03
N ASN A 414 27.49 -54.46 -13.01
CA ASN A 414 26.95 -55.44 -12.07
C ASN A 414 25.91 -54.86 -11.09
N SER A 415 25.68 -53.55 -11.10
CA SER A 415 24.69 -52.89 -10.23
C SER A 415 23.27 -53.04 -10.76
N TRP A 416 23.10 -53.49 -12.01
CA TRP A 416 21.81 -53.63 -12.68
C TRP A 416 21.62 -55.06 -13.22
N VAL A 417 20.36 -55.48 -13.21
CA VAL A 417 19.91 -56.75 -13.80
C VAL A 417 18.73 -56.50 -14.74
N THR A 418 18.53 -57.44 -15.65
CA THR A 418 17.47 -57.37 -16.66
C THR A 418 16.60 -58.61 -16.63
N TYR A 419 15.33 -58.46 -16.94
CA TYR A 419 14.37 -59.55 -17.11
C TYR A 419 13.73 -59.47 -18.50
N ALA A 420 13.30 -60.61 -19.02
CA ALA A 420 12.56 -60.74 -20.27
C ALA A 420 11.42 -61.76 -20.13
N ILE A 421 10.18 -61.29 -20.19
CA ILE A 421 8.96 -62.09 -20.03
C ILE A 421 8.26 -62.16 -21.39
N PRO A 422 8.27 -63.30 -22.10
CA PRO A 422 8.01 -63.38 -23.55
C PRO A 422 6.55 -63.31 -23.98
N SER A 423 5.58 -63.43 -23.07
CA SER A 423 4.16 -63.55 -23.41
C SER A 423 3.26 -62.83 -22.41
N ILE A 424 3.55 -61.55 -22.17
CA ILE A 424 2.73 -60.73 -21.25
C ILE A 424 1.40 -60.37 -21.92
N THR A 425 0.31 -60.37 -21.15
CA THR A 425 -1.04 -60.05 -21.65
C THR A 425 -1.83 -59.24 -20.61
N GLY A 426 -2.89 -58.58 -21.07
CA GLY A 426 -3.83 -57.85 -20.20
C GLY A 426 -3.21 -56.61 -19.56
N ASN A 427 -3.60 -56.34 -18.32
CA ASN A 427 -3.05 -55.25 -17.54
C ASN A 427 -1.76 -55.71 -16.85
N VAL A 428 -0.76 -54.84 -16.82
CA VAL A 428 0.57 -55.17 -16.29
C VAL A 428 0.90 -54.26 -15.11
N THR A 429 1.20 -54.89 -13.98
CA THR A 429 1.78 -54.25 -12.80
C THR A 429 3.15 -54.86 -12.53
N VAL A 430 4.19 -54.02 -12.42
CA VAL A 430 5.54 -54.40 -12.04
C VAL A 430 5.87 -53.73 -10.71
N ILE A 431 6.22 -54.51 -9.70
CA ILE A 431 6.64 -53.99 -8.38
C ILE A 431 8.08 -54.43 -8.15
N SER A 432 8.91 -53.50 -7.69
CA SER A 432 10.28 -53.72 -7.25
C SER A 432 10.49 -52.99 -5.92
N ASP A 433 11.31 -53.55 -5.03
CA ASP A 433 11.77 -52.84 -3.83
C ASP A 433 12.93 -51.86 -4.12
N LYS A 434 13.41 -51.83 -5.38
CA LYS A 434 14.43 -50.90 -5.89
C LYS A 434 13.97 -50.20 -7.17
N ALA A 435 14.81 -49.30 -7.68
CA ALA A 435 14.60 -48.60 -8.94
C ALA A 435 14.28 -49.59 -10.08
N VAL A 436 13.11 -49.43 -10.71
CA VAL A 436 12.65 -50.28 -11.80
C VAL A 436 12.19 -49.47 -13.00
N THR A 437 12.43 -50.02 -14.18
CA THR A 437 11.92 -49.52 -15.43
C THR A 437 11.48 -50.66 -16.32
N ALA A 438 10.45 -50.44 -17.14
CA ALA A 438 9.96 -51.46 -18.03
C ALA A 438 9.50 -50.91 -19.38
N GLY A 439 9.67 -51.74 -20.40
CA GLY A 439 9.18 -51.50 -21.74
C GLY A 439 8.82 -52.81 -22.41
N ILE A 440 8.09 -52.74 -23.51
CA ILE A 440 7.72 -53.89 -24.31
C ILE A 440 8.37 -53.81 -25.68
N ASN A 441 8.61 -54.98 -26.23
CA ASN A 441 8.76 -55.17 -27.66
C ASN A 441 7.66 -56.14 -28.08
N GLY A 442 6.89 -55.79 -29.11
CA GLY A 442 5.81 -56.64 -29.56
C GLY A 442 5.53 -56.51 -31.04
N GLY A 443 4.59 -57.33 -31.50
CA GLY A 443 4.21 -57.39 -32.90
C GLY A 443 3.30 -58.57 -33.20
N TYR A 444 2.79 -58.60 -34.42
CA TYR A 444 1.89 -59.64 -34.95
C TYR A 444 1.92 -59.58 -36.48
N SER A 445 1.67 -60.70 -37.15
CA SER A 445 1.73 -60.79 -38.61
C SER A 445 3.09 -60.26 -39.12
N THR A 446 3.09 -59.16 -39.87
CA THR A 446 4.29 -58.49 -40.35
C THR A 446 4.61 -57.23 -39.57
N SER A 447 3.84 -56.85 -38.54
CA SER A 447 4.04 -55.60 -37.80
C SER A 447 4.92 -55.78 -36.56
N GLY A 448 5.85 -54.86 -36.33
CA GLY A 448 6.58 -54.68 -35.08
C GLY A 448 6.14 -53.42 -34.34
N TYR A 449 6.43 -53.33 -33.04
CA TYR A 449 6.26 -52.12 -32.24
C TYR A 449 7.08 -52.17 -30.96
N GLY A 450 7.44 -51.00 -30.44
CA GLY A 450 8.03 -50.82 -29.12
C GLY A 450 7.17 -49.87 -28.28
N GLY A 451 7.08 -50.11 -26.97
CA GLY A 451 6.60 -49.08 -26.05
C GLY A 451 7.35 -49.13 -24.72
N TYR A 452 7.96 -48.03 -24.31
CA TYR A 452 8.70 -47.97 -23.04
C TYR A 452 7.90 -47.16 -22.01
N PHE A 453 7.42 -47.79 -20.93
CA PHE A 453 6.31 -47.34 -20.06
C PHE A 453 6.69 -46.94 -18.62
N ALA A 454 7.95 -47.13 -18.24
CA ALA A 454 8.53 -46.43 -17.09
C ALA A 454 9.99 -46.08 -17.39
N GLY A 455 10.64 -45.29 -16.55
CA GLY A 455 12.09 -45.04 -16.65
C GLY A 455 12.49 -43.58 -16.84
N PHE A 456 11.54 -42.70 -17.09
CA PHE A 456 11.82 -41.30 -17.41
C PHE A 456 11.79 -40.41 -16.17
N SER A 457 12.29 -40.85 -15.01
CA SER A 457 12.08 -40.08 -13.77
C SER A 457 12.55 -38.64 -13.91
N SER A 458 11.58 -37.73 -13.82
CA SER A 458 11.82 -36.32 -13.57
C SER A 458 12.13 -36.11 -12.09
N ILE A 459 12.56 -34.89 -11.77
CA ILE A 459 12.61 -34.41 -10.39
C ILE A 459 11.21 -34.61 -9.78
N PRO A 460 11.10 -35.13 -8.54
CA PRO A 460 9.84 -35.31 -7.82
C PRO A 460 8.93 -34.09 -7.94
N LEU A 461 7.62 -34.31 -8.11
CA LEU A 461 6.63 -33.25 -8.31
C LEU A 461 5.57 -33.27 -7.21
N ILE A 462 5.14 -32.07 -6.80
CA ILE A 462 3.91 -31.87 -6.03
C ILE A 462 2.72 -31.80 -6.98
N ALA A 463 1.74 -32.69 -6.80
CA ALA A 463 0.43 -32.66 -7.43
C ALA A 463 -0.66 -32.27 -6.41
N LYS A 464 -1.85 -31.93 -6.91
CA LYS A 464 -3.05 -31.78 -6.08
C LYS A 464 -3.75 -33.13 -5.96
N GLN A 465 -3.96 -33.59 -4.74
CA GLN A 465 -4.79 -34.75 -4.44
C GLN A 465 -6.29 -34.37 -4.45
N THR A 466 -6.63 -33.27 -3.79
CA THR A 466 -7.99 -32.69 -3.71
C THR A 466 -7.91 -31.18 -3.47
N GLY A 467 -9.01 -30.46 -3.71
CA GLY A 467 -9.13 -29.01 -3.50
C GLY A 467 -8.37 -28.16 -4.51
N GLU A 468 -8.75 -26.88 -4.61
CA GLU A 468 -8.16 -25.94 -5.59
C GLU A 468 -7.27 -24.88 -4.93
N CYS A 469 -7.57 -24.52 -3.70
CA CYS A 469 -6.95 -23.44 -2.92
C CYS A 469 -7.15 -23.70 -1.42
N ILE A 470 -6.55 -22.88 -0.55
CA ILE A 470 -6.82 -22.96 0.89
C ILE A 470 -8.11 -22.20 1.26
N PRO A 471 -8.90 -22.72 2.22
CA PRO A 471 -8.75 -24.03 2.86
C PRO A 471 -9.22 -25.18 1.95
N GLY A 472 -8.62 -26.37 2.11
CA GLY A 472 -9.12 -27.61 1.50
C GLY A 472 -8.25 -28.22 0.40
N ILE A 473 -7.23 -27.52 -0.09
CA ILE A 473 -6.22 -28.14 -0.96
C ILE A 473 -5.38 -29.15 -0.20
N VAL A 474 -5.21 -30.33 -0.79
CA VAL A 474 -4.28 -31.37 -0.33
C VAL A 474 -3.26 -31.60 -1.43
N LEU A 475 -1.99 -31.41 -1.10
CA LEU A 475 -0.85 -31.64 -1.96
C LEU A 475 -0.34 -33.07 -1.77
N GLU A 476 0.13 -33.69 -2.84
CA GLU A 476 0.73 -35.03 -2.81
C GLU A 476 2.00 -35.08 -3.66
N VAL A 477 2.94 -35.91 -3.23
CA VAL A 477 4.10 -36.36 -3.98
C VAL A 477 4.00 -37.88 -4.08
N ASP A 478 4.61 -38.49 -5.09
CA ASP A 478 4.66 -39.94 -5.28
C ASP A 478 5.10 -40.65 -3.98
N ASP A 479 4.42 -41.76 -3.64
CA ASP A 479 4.58 -42.50 -2.39
C ASP A 479 5.76 -43.49 -2.40
N SER A 480 6.56 -43.56 -3.47
CA SER A 480 7.65 -44.52 -3.63
C SER A 480 9.01 -44.08 -3.05
N TYR A 481 9.10 -42.90 -2.45
CA TYR A 481 10.32 -42.40 -1.81
C TYR A 481 10.43 -42.80 -0.34
N ASP A 482 11.66 -42.90 0.17
CA ASP A 482 11.94 -43.36 1.53
C ASP A 482 11.66 -42.30 2.60
N THR A 483 11.86 -41.02 2.26
CA THR A 483 11.64 -39.89 3.17
C THR A 483 11.04 -38.70 2.45
N TYR A 484 10.26 -37.91 3.19
CA TYR A 484 9.65 -36.66 2.76
C TYR A 484 9.93 -35.59 3.81
N GLN A 485 10.12 -34.35 3.36
CA GLN A 485 10.12 -33.18 4.21
C GLN A 485 9.55 -32.02 3.42
N TRP A 486 8.38 -31.51 3.80
CA TRP A 486 7.77 -30.34 3.16
C TRP A 486 8.41 -29.04 3.64
N PHE A 487 8.44 -28.05 2.76
CA PHE A 487 8.95 -26.71 3.00
C PHE A 487 7.90 -25.68 2.58
N LEU A 488 7.78 -24.60 3.36
CA LEU A 488 7.03 -23.40 3.04
C LEU A 488 8.02 -22.24 2.87
N ASN A 489 8.04 -21.63 1.69
CA ASN A 489 8.93 -20.52 1.35
C ASN A 489 10.41 -20.84 1.65
N GLY A 490 10.82 -22.10 1.41
CA GLY A 490 12.18 -22.60 1.66
C GLY A 490 12.48 -23.03 3.09
N ASN A 491 11.55 -22.85 4.04
CA ASN A 491 11.72 -23.27 5.44
C ASN A 491 11.04 -24.61 5.71
N PRO A 492 11.67 -25.56 6.43
CA PRO A 492 11.08 -26.86 6.71
C PRO A 492 9.84 -26.72 7.60
N ILE A 493 8.75 -27.39 7.22
CA ILE A 493 7.52 -27.46 8.01
C ILE A 493 7.67 -28.61 9.01
N THR A 494 7.66 -28.29 10.30
CA THR A 494 7.87 -29.28 11.36
C THR A 494 6.82 -30.39 11.32
N GLY A 495 7.27 -31.65 11.27
CA GLY A 495 6.40 -32.84 11.29
C GLY A 495 5.76 -33.19 9.94
N ALA A 496 5.95 -32.37 8.89
CA ALA A 496 5.44 -32.64 7.56
C ALA A 496 6.36 -33.64 6.81
N ASN A 497 6.30 -34.91 7.22
CA ASN A 497 7.16 -35.99 6.73
C ASN A 497 6.40 -37.08 5.95
N SER A 498 5.16 -36.79 5.54
CA SER A 498 4.34 -37.67 4.71
C SER A 498 4.47 -37.32 3.23
N ASN A 499 4.08 -38.24 2.35
CA ASN A 499 3.96 -37.99 0.91
C ASN A 499 2.80 -37.04 0.58
N THR A 500 1.90 -36.76 1.53
CA THR A 500 0.81 -35.78 1.41
C THR A 500 0.94 -34.64 2.42
N PHE A 501 0.46 -33.45 2.07
CA PHE A 501 0.42 -32.30 2.98
C PHE A 501 -0.80 -31.42 2.70
N THR A 502 -1.40 -30.85 3.75
CA THR A 502 -2.54 -29.93 3.64
C THR A 502 -2.10 -28.52 4.02
N PRO A 503 -1.79 -27.66 3.03
CA PRO A 503 -1.50 -26.25 3.27
C PRO A 503 -2.57 -25.54 4.10
N LEU A 504 -2.12 -24.72 5.03
CA LEU A 504 -2.97 -23.82 5.83
C LEU A 504 -2.76 -22.35 5.50
N VAL A 505 -1.70 -22.03 4.75
CA VAL A 505 -1.31 -20.67 4.35
C VAL A 505 -0.88 -20.67 2.90
N SER A 506 -1.09 -19.55 2.20
CA SER A 506 -0.65 -19.38 0.82
C SER A 506 0.88 -19.26 0.78
N GLY A 507 1.49 -19.70 -0.31
CA GLY A 507 2.94 -19.67 -0.42
C GLY A 507 3.53 -20.65 -1.42
N ASN A 508 4.86 -20.66 -1.45
CA ASN A 508 5.67 -21.54 -2.26
C ASN A 508 5.98 -22.82 -1.49
N TYR A 509 5.45 -23.95 -1.94
CA TYR A 509 5.67 -25.26 -1.33
C TYR A 509 6.69 -26.07 -2.13
N THR A 510 7.61 -26.73 -1.43
CA THR A 510 8.53 -27.73 -2.00
C THR A 510 8.61 -28.94 -1.07
N VAL A 511 9.06 -30.09 -1.58
CA VAL A 511 9.35 -31.29 -0.77
C VAL A 511 10.77 -31.75 -1.05
N ARG A 512 11.55 -32.01 -0.01
CA ARG A 512 12.80 -32.76 -0.14
C ARG A 512 12.51 -34.24 0.05
N ILE A 513 12.96 -35.05 -0.89
CA ILE A 513 12.80 -36.50 -0.86
C ILE A 513 14.14 -37.20 -1.00
N ALA A 514 14.25 -38.39 -0.42
CA ALA A 514 15.39 -39.28 -0.60
C ALA A 514 14.90 -40.68 -0.97
N VAL A 515 15.68 -41.38 -1.78
CA VAL A 515 15.38 -42.75 -2.22
C VAL A 515 16.69 -43.53 -2.35
N GLY A 516 16.78 -44.67 -1.67
CA GLY A 516 17.95 -45.54 -1.66
C GLY A 516 19.26 -44.79 -1.38
N SER A 517 20.22 -44.94 -2.30
CA SER A 517 21.53 -44.29 -2.25
C SER A 517 21.59 -42.96 -3.02
N CYS A 518 20.47 -42.47 -3.59
CA CYS A 518 20.48 -41.22 -4.34
C CYS A 518 20.75 -40.02 -3.42
N THR A 519 21.48 -39.03 -3.93
CA THR A 519 21.55 -37.70 -3.32
C THR A 519 20.13 -37.13 -3.20
N PRO A 520 19.66 -36.68 -2.03
CA PRO A 520 18.30 -36.16 -1.88
C PRO A 520 17.98 -35.05 -2.89
N ALA A 521 16.79 -35.10 -3.48
CA ALA A 521 16.30 -34.11 -4.42
C ALA A 521 15.19 -33.24 -3.78
N VAL A 522 15.03 -32.02 -4.28
CA VAL A 522 13.95 -31.11 -3.88
C VAL A 522 13.03 -30.92 -5.07
N THR A 523 11.72 -31.04 -4.85
CA THR A 523 10.72 -30.75 -5.89
C THR A 523 10.84 -29.29 -6.35
N PRO A 524 10.46 -28.96 -7.58
CA PRO A 524 10.22 -27.57 -7.94
C PRO A 524 9.12 -26.94 -7.05
N VAL A 525 9.03 -25.61 -7.10
CA VAL A 525 8.06 -24.83 -6.33
C VAL A 525 6.64 -25.06 -6.84
N TYR A 526 5.73 -25.43 -5.92
CA TYR A 526 4.29 -25.43 -6.13
C TYR A 526 3.66 -24.23 -5.41
N LYS A 527 2.99 -23.34 -6.16
CA LYS A 527 2.31 -22.17 -5.58
C LYS A 527 0.92 -22.55 -5.07
N VAL A 528 0.64 -22.28 -3.79
CA VAL A 528 -0.69 -22.46 -3.18
C VAL A 528 -1.32 -21.09 -2.97
N TYR A 529 -2.57 -20.93 -3.42
CA TYR A 529 -3.35 -19.70 -3.32
C TYR A 529 -4.49 -19.83 -2.31
N THR A 530 -4.96 -18.71 -1.78
CA THR A 530 -6.19 -18.60 -1.00
C THR A 530 -7.41 -18.63 -1.91
N CYS A 531 -8.48 -19.31 -1.51
CA CYS A 531 -9.75 -19.26 -2.24
C CYS A 531 -10.36 -17.85 -2.20
N LEU A 532 -11.29 -17.56 -3.13
CA LEU A 532 -12.11 -16.35 -3.06
C LEU A 532 -12.90 -16.38 -1.75
N GLU A 533 -12.68 -15.39 -0.90
CA GLU A 533 -13.45 -15.25 0.34
C GLU A 533 -14.82 -14.65 0.01
N GLU A 534 -15.89 -15.23 0.55
CA GLU A 534 -17.23 -14.68 0.46
C GLU A 534 -17.68 -14.20 1.84
N SER A 535 -17.98 -12.92 1.96
CA SER A 535 -18.42 -12.32 3.22
C SER A 535 -19.72 -11.55 3.08
N THR A 536 -20.40 -11.33 4.21
CA THR A 536 -21.60 -10.51 4.29
C THR A 536 -21.36 -9.37 5.26
N LYS A 537 -21.62 -8.14 4.83
CA LYS A 537 -21.53 -6.94 5.67
C LYS A 537 -22.89 -6.22 5.69
N ALA A 538 -23.15 -5.50 6.77
CA ALA A 538 -24.33 -4.64 6.90
C ALA A 538 -23.90 -3.25 7.35
N MET A 539 -24.52 -2.22 6.77
CA MET A 539 -24.32 -0.83 7.19
C MET A 539 -25.62 -0.03 7.10
N THR A 540 -25.78 0.92 7.99
CA THR A 540 -26.86 1.92 7.91
C THR A 540 -26.33 3.13 7.14
N VAL A 541 -27.12 3.63 6.18
CA VAL A 541 -26.80 4.80 5.37
C VAL A 541 -27.90 5.84 5.55
N CYS A 542 -27.50 7.10 5.70
CA CYS A 542 -28.45 8.19 5.80
C CYS A 542 -28.87 8.66 4.41
N GLU A 543 -30.06 9.26 4.28
CA GLU A 543 -30.52 9.85 3.03
C GLU A 543 -29.41 10.71 2.38
N GLY A 544 -29.01 10.33 1.16
CA GLY A 544 -27.91 10.96 0.43
C GLY A 544 -26.74 10.04 0.15
N TYR A 545 -25.56 10.64 -0.01
CA TYR A 545 -24.37 9.97 -0.53
C TYR A 545 -23.64 9.14 0.54
N GLN A 546 -23.21 7.94 0.18
CA GLN A 546 -22.33 7.10 1.01
C GLN A 546 -21.10 6.63 0.21
N ALA A 547 -19.91 6.92 0.74
CA ALA A 547 -18.67 6.31 0.28
C ALA A 547 -18.42 4.99 1.03
N ILE A 548 -18.11 3.93 0.30
CA ILE A 548 -17.84 2.59 0.82
C ILE A 548 -16.43 2.21 0.38
N VAL A 549 -15.51 2.15 1.34
CA VAL A 549 -14.12 1.75 1.11
C VAL A 549 -14.03 0.23 1.27
N PRO A 550 -13.57 -0.54 0.26
CA PRO A 550 -13.35 -1.96 0.40
C PRO A 550 -12.34 -2.28 1.51
N GLU A 551 -12.66 -3.28 2.33
CA GLU A 551 -11.80 -3.73 3.43
C GLU A 551 -11.94 -5.25 3.57
N PHE A 552 -10.80 -5.93 3.64
CA PHE A 552 -10.75 -7.38 3.82
C PHE A 552 -11.29 -7.80 5.19
N SER A 553 -12.02 -8.90 5.22
CA SER A 553 -12.52 -9.49 6.47
C SER A 553 -11.42 -10.26 7.20
N ASN A 554 -10.58 -10.99 6.46
CA ASN A 554 -9.58 -11.92 7.02
C ASN A 554 -8.15 -11.73 6.49
N SER A 555 -7.94 -11.04 5.36
CA SER A 555 -6.61 -10.79 4.79
C SER A 555 -5.96 -9.54 5.38
N THR A 556 -4.63 -9.56 5.50
CA THR A 556 -3.83 -8.39 5.88
C THR A 556 -3.36 -7.56 4.69
N GLN A 557 -3.68 -7.98 3.45
CA GLN A 557 -3.33 -7.25 2.24
C GLN A 557 -4.09 -5.91 2.16
N SER A 558 -3.51 -4.93 1.47
CA SER A 558 -4.23 -3.72 1.10
C SER A 558 -4.96 -3.97 -0.22
N TYR A 559 -6.22 -3.53 -0.33
CA TYR A 559 -6.95 -3.67 -1.60
C TYR A 559 -6.31 -2.80 -2.70
N VAL A 560 -6.41 -3.27 -3.94
CA VAL A 560 -5.93 -2.55 -5.12
C VAL A 560 -7.13 -1.88 -5.81
N PRO A 561 -7.16 -0.54 -5.91
CA PRO A 561 -8.27 0.21 -6.50
C PRO A 561 -8.79 -0.30 -7.84
N SER A 562 -7.88 -0.64 -8.77
CA SER A 562 -8.24 -1.09 -10.12
C SER A 562 -8.90 -2.47 -10.17
N THR A 563 -8.93 -3.20 -9.05
CA THR A 563 -9.55 -4.53 -8.96
C THR A 563 -10.98 -4.49 -8.44
N VAL A 564 -11.44 -3.33 -7.97
CA VAL A 564 -12.76 -3.16 -7.38
C VAL A 564 -13.82 -3.20 -8.48
N THR A 565 -14.76 -4.13 -8.36
CA THR A 565 -15.83 -4.36 -9.34
C THR A 565 -17.16 -4.57 -8.63
N ILE A 566 -18.22 -3.93 -9.14
CA ILE A 566 -19.59 -4.17 -8.67
C ILE A 566 -20.15 -5.32 -9.51
N LEU A 567 -20.50 -6.43 -8.85
CA LEU A 567 -21.07 -7.62 -9.47
C LEU A 567 -22.60 -7.57 -9.49
N THR A 568 -23.21 -6.98 -8.46
CA THR A 568 -24.65 -6.74 -8.38
C THR A 568 -24.90 -5.33 -7.92
N HIS A 569 -25.56 -4.56 -8.78
CA HIS A 569 -25.95 -3.19 -8.49
C HIS A 569 -27.15 -3.14 -7.53
N PRO A 570 -27.27 -2.07 -6.72
CA PRO A 570 -28.43 -1.83 -5.87
C PRO A 570 -29.71 -1.67 -6.69
N VAL A 571 -30.84 -2.07 -6.11
CA VAL A 571 -32.18 -1.96 -6.74
C VAL A 571 -32.80 -0.60 -6.47
N ASN A 572 -32.54 -0.03 -5.29
CA ASN A 572 -33.17 1.20 -4.81
C ASN A 572 -32.18 2.36 -4.69
N GLY A 573 -31.12 2.32 -5.50
CA GLY A 573 -30.11 3.36 -5.59
C GLY A 573 -29.18 3.15 -6.78
N THR A 574 -28.15 3.99 -6.88
CA THR A 574 -27.07 3.88 -7.86
C THR A 574 -25.75 3.67 -7.15
N ALA A 575 -24.90 2.79 -7.68
CA ALA A 575 -23.54 2.57 -7.20
C ALA A 575 -22.53 2.65 -8.36
N SER A 576 -21.43 3.35 -8.14
CA SER A 576 -20.31 3.46 -9.08
C SER A 576 -18.97 3.35 -8.34
N VAL A 577 -17.90 2.99 -9.06
CA VAL A 577 -16.54 2.89 -8.49
C VAL A 577 -15.72 4.07 -8.98
N ASP A 578 -15.05 4.77 -8.07
CA ASP A 578 -14.14 5.87 -8.41
C ASP A 578 -12.70 5.39 -8.73
N PRO A 579 -11.80 6.28 -9.19
CA PRO A 579 -10.42 5.89 -9.48
C PRO A 579 -9.61 5.38 -8.27
N ALA A 580 -10.05 5.69 -7.05
CA ALA A 580 -9.46 5.20 -5.81
C ALA A 580 -10.04 3.84 -5.37
N GLY A 581 -10.99 3.28 -6.13
CA GLY A 581 -11.64 2.00 -5.81
C GLY A 581 -12.69 2.13 -4.71
N VAL A 582 -13.13 3.35 -4.40
CA VAL A 582 -14.21 3.60 -3.45
C VAL A 582 -15.54 3.44 -4.18
N ILE A 583 -16.46 2.71 -3.55
CA ILE A 583 -17.81 2.49 -4.08
C ILE A 583 -18.69 3.64 -3.59
N ASN A 584 -19.18 4.43 -4.53
CA ASN A 584 -20.03 5.58 -4.30
C ASN A 584 -21.49 5.15 -4.46
N TYR A 585 -22.21 5.06 -3.34
CA TYR A 585 -23.62 4.72 -3.31
C TYR A 585 -24.49 5.96 -3.10
N THR A 586 -25.60 6.04 -3.82
CA THR A 586 -26.64 7.06 -3.63
C THR A 586 -28.00 6.38 -3.74
N PRO A 587 -28.82 6.36 -2.66
CA PRO A 587 -30.17 5.82 -2.70
C PRO A 587 -31.05 6.68 -3.59
N ASN A 588 -32.09 6.08 -4.16
CA ASN A 588 -33.12 6.80 -4.91
C ASN A 588 -33.79 7.83 -4.00
N PHE A 589 -34.13 8.99 -4.56
CA PHE A 589 -34.76 10.06 -3.79
C PHE A 589 -36.02 9.58 -3.07
N GLY A 590 -36.06 9.74 -1.75
CA GLY A 590 -37.18 9.34 -0.88
C GLY A 590 -37.25 7.84 -0.56
N TYR A 591 -36.29 7.02 -0.99
CA TYR A 591 -36.27 5.60 -0.63
C TYR A 591 -35.81 5.38 0.82
N MET A 592 -36.52 4.50 1.51
CA MET A 592 -36.28 4.11 2.90
C MET A 592 -36.42 2.60 3.01
N GLY A 593 -35.45 1.93 3.60
CA GLY A 593 -35.43 0.46 3.68
C GLY A 593 -34.09 -0.14 3.26
N THR A 594 -34.08 -1.44 2.98
CA THR A 594 -32.85 -2.18 2.67
C THR A 594 -32.49 -2.12 1.19
N ASP A 595 -31.21 -2.01 0.87
CA ASP A 595 -30.66 -2.21 -0.47
C ASP A 595 -29.46 -3.16 -0.40
N THR A 596 -29.00 -3.67 -1.54
CA THR A 596 -27.90 -4.65 -1.57
C THR A 596 -26.94 -4.37 -2.70
N ILE A 597 -25.64 -4.35 -2.36
CA ILE A 597 -24.55 -4.26 -3.34
C ILE A 597 -23.70 -5.53 -3.17
N VAL A 598 -23.40 -6.22 -4.28
CA VAL A 598 -22.39 -7.27 -4.28
C VAL A 598 -21.18 -6.75 -5.03
N TYR A 599 -20.02 -6.69 -4.39
CA TYR A 599 -18.79 -6.21 -5.00
C TYR A 599 -17.62 -7.14 -4.71
N LYS A 600 -16.60 -7.11 -5.58
CA LYS A 600 -15.38 -7.91 -5.47
C LYS A 600 -14.16 -7.02 -5.59
N PHE A 601 -13.12 -7.33 -4.82
CA PHE A 601 -11.82 -6.65 -4.87
C PHE A 601 -10.68 -7.62 -4.52
N CYS A 602 -9.45 -7.25 -4.86
CA CYS A 602 -8.26 -8.06 -4.65
C CYS A 602 -7.13 -7.26 -4.01
N GLY A 603 -6.20 -7.97 -3.38
CA GLY A 603 -5.10 -7.42 -2.61
C GLY A 603 -3.88 -7.06 -3.45
N ASN A 604 -2.88 -6.48 -2.81
CA ASN A 604 -1.69 -5.91 -3.44
C ASN A 604 -0.51 -6.89 -3.56
N ASN A 605 -0.64 -8.14 -3.12
CA ASN A 605 0.43 -9.12 -3.26
C ASN A 605 0.48 -9.64 -4.72
N PRO A 606 1.59 -9.46 -5.46
CA PRO A 606 1.69 -9.85 -6.86
C PRO A 606 1.83 -11.37 -7.06
N ASP A 607 2.32 -12.10 -6.05
CA ASP A 607 2.59 -13.54 -6.15
C ASP A 607 1.47 -14.39 -5.56
N PHE A 608 0.80 -13.88 -4.52
CA PHE A 608 -0.26 -14.56 -3.77
C PHE A 608 -1.38 -13.57 -3.46
N THR A 609 -2.09 -13.11 -4.50
CA THR A 609 -3.20 -12.16 -4.38
C THR A 609 -4.39 -12.80 -3.65
N ASP A 610 -4.82 -12.21 -2.54
CA ASP A 610 -6.11 -12.56 -1.91
C ASP A 610 -7.22 -11.75 -2.57
N CYS A 611 -8.38 -12.35 -2.78
CA CYS A 611 -9.57 -11.65 -3.27
C CYS A 611 -10.76 -11.94 -2.38
N GLU A 612 -11.66 -10.97 -2.26
CA GLU A 612 -12.89 -11.08 -1.46
C GLU A 612 -14.08 -10.56 -2.26
N GLN A 613 -15.21 -11.25 -2.12
CA GLN A 613 -16.52 -10.86 -2.61
C GLN A 613 -17.42 -10.59 -1.42
N VAL A 614 -17.95 -9.36 -1.34
CA VAL A 614 -18.76 -8.89 -0.22
C VAL A 614 -20.20 -8.72 -0.69
N THR A 615 -21.12 -9.38 0.01
CA THR A 615 -22.56 -9.05 -0.05
C THR A 615 -22.85 -7.99 1.01
N LEU A 616 -23.00 -6.74 0.58
CA LEU A 616 -23.24 -5.60 1.46
C LEU A 616 -24.73 -5.25 1.49
N THR A 617 -25.35 -5.41 2.65
CA THR A 617 -26.72 -4.96 2.92
C THR A 617 -26.69 -3.54 3.47
N LEU A 618 -27.31 -2.60 2.75
CA LEU A 618 -27.45 -1.20 3.13
C LEU A 618 -28.83 -0.98 3.76
N THR A 619 -28.94 -0.29 4.90
CA THR A 619 -30.23 0.14 5.45
C THR A 619 -30.33 1.65 5.36
N VAL A 620 -31.16 2.15 4.44
CA VAL A 620 -31.37 3.59 4.19
C VAL A 620 -32.34 4.16 5.21
N SER A 621 -31.90 5.19 5.96
CA SER A 621 -32.66 5.90 6.98
C SER A 621 -32.75 7.40 6.69
N GLU A 622 -33.86 8.00 7.11
CA GLU A 622 -34.12 9.44 6.99
C GLU A 622 -33.22 10.19 7.98
N SER A 623 -32.88 11.43 7.64
CA SER A 623 -32.18 12.33 8.57
C SER A 623 -33.20 13.20 9.31
N PRO A 624 -32.94 13.59 10.57
CA PRO A 624 -33.85 14.45 11.32
C PRO A 624 -34.09 15.80 10.65
N ILE A 625 -35.32 16.31 10.68
CA ILE A 625 -35.63 17.66 10.21
C ILE A 625 -35.29 18.69 11.30
N VAL A 626 -34.42 19.65 10.99
CA VAL A 626 -34.01 20.72 11.91
C VAL A 626 -34.29 22.10 11.34
N GLN A 627 -34.37 23.11 12.22
CA GLN A 627 -34.47 24.52 11.85
C GLN A 627 -33.49 25.35 12.69
N ASN A 628 -32.95 26.42 12.10
CA ASN A 628 -32.07 27.35 12.81
C ASN A 628 -32.82 28.16 13.87
N ALA A 629 -32.12 28.62 14.89
CA ALA A 629 -32.68 29.41 15.98
C ALA A 629 -31.80 30.63 16.30
N ALA A 630 -32.30 31.53 17.16
CA ALA A 630 -31.54 32.64 17.69
C ALA A 630 -31.80 32.80 19.18
N LEU A 631 -30.77 33.15 19.94
CA LEU A 631 -30.84 33.44 21.37
C LEU A 631 -30.19 34.79 21.65
N SER A 632 -30.77 35.53 22.59
CA SER A 632 -30.24 36.82 23.05
C SER A 632 -30.06 36.80 24.55
N SER A 633 -28.94 37.32 25.05
CA SER A 633 -28.66 37.44 26.49
C SER A 633 -28.11 38.83 26.79
N CYS A 634 -28.38 39.33 27.99
CA CYS A 634 -27.67 40.49 28.51
C CYS A 634 -26.17 40.20 28.65
N PHE A 635 -25.37 41.26 28.52
CA PHE A 635 -23.95 41.23 28.81
C PHE A 635 -23.66 40.76 30.25
N GLU A 636 -22.49 40.17 30.44
CA GLU A 636 -21.98 39.76 31.75
C GLU A 636 -21.28 40.96 32.43
N PRO A 637 -21.66 41.35 33.67
CA PRO A 637 -21.08 42.51 34.36
C PRO A 637 -19.55 42.52 34.49
N THR A 638 -18.93 41.34 34.53
CA THR A 638 -17.47 41.20 34.61
C THR A 638 -16.76 41.30 33.26
N ASN A 639 -17.48 41.07 32.16
CA ASN A 639 -16.96 41.16 30.80
C ASN A 639 -18.08 41.51 29.78
N PRO A 640 -18.23 42.80 29.42
CA PRO A 640 -19.35 43.27 28.60
C PRO A 640 -19.43 42.70 27.17
N VAL A 641 -18.40 42.00 26.68
CA VAL A 641 -18.43 41.34 25.37
C VAL A 641 -19.00 39.91 25.42
N LEU A 642 -19.33 39.39 26.61
CA LEU A 642 -19.89 38.05 26.80
C LEU A 642 -21.34 38.11 27.28
N GLY A 643 -22.15 37.13 26.90
CA GLY A 643 -23.48 36.88 27.44
C GLY A 643 -23.62 35.43 27.90
N LYS A 644 -24.59 35.16 28.79
CA LYS A 644 -24.88 33.82 29.32
C LYS A 644 -26.14 33.25 28.65
N PHE A 645 -25.95 32.27 27.77
CA PHE A 645 -27.01 31.66 26.96
C PHE A 645 -27.43 30.28 27.49
N ASP A 646 -28.74 30.00 27.43
CA ASP A 646 -29.29 28.65 27.59
C ASP A 646 -29.57 28.05 26.21
N LEU A 647 -28.62 27.26 25.71
CA LEU A 647 -28.72 26.62 24.40
C LEU A 647 -29.84 25.57 24.33
N THR A 648 -30.31 25.05 25.47
CA THR A 648 -31.40 24.07 25.51
C THR A 648 -32.75 24.70 25.18
N SER A 649 -32.88 26.01 25.38
CA SER A 649 -34.06 26.80 25.03
C SER A 649 -34.18 27.13 23.54
N ALA A 650 -33.13 26.87 22.74
CA ALA A 650 -33.15 27.11 21.30
C ALA A 650 -34.23 26.23 20.64
N GLY A 651 -35.15 26.88 19.93
CA GLY A 651 -36.29 26.26 19.22
C GLY A 651 -35.91 25.43 17.99
N VAL A 652 -34.82 24.67 18.05
CA VAL A 652 -34.45 23.68 17.03
C VAL A 652 -35.46 22.54 17.09
N ASN A 653 -36.23 22.36 16.01
CA ASN A 653 -37.33 21.40 15.90
C ASN A 653 -36.91 20.00 16.35
N VAL A 654 -37.77 19.32 17.11
CA VAL A 654 -37.46 18.02 17.73
C VAL A 654 -38.48 17.01 17.23
N GLN A 655 -38.10 16.23 16.23
CA GLN A 655 -38.82 15.00 15.89
C GLN A 655 -38.70 14.04 17.10
N PRO A 656 -39.78 13.33 17.50
CA PRO A 656 -39.70 12.38 18.61
C PRO A 656 -38.58 11.34 18.39
N GLY A 657 -37.77 11.06 19.41
CA GLY A 657 -36.70 10.06 19.34
C GLY A 657 -35.33 10.57 18.85
N THR A 658 -35.12 11.91 18.81
CA THR A 658 -33.80 12.50 18.49
C THR A 658 -33.03 12.95 19.73
N THR A 659 -31.70 12.89 19.66
CA THR A 659 -30.75 13.39 20.67
C THR A 659 -30.10 14.69 20.18
N LYS A 660 -29.90 15.67 21.08
CA LYS A 660 -29.22 16.94 20.79
C LYS A 660 -27.83 16.98 21.45
N GLN A 661 -26.81 17.37 20.69
CA GLN A 661 -25.46 17.66 21.17
C GLN A 661 -25.03 19.04 20.67
N TYR A 662 -24.20 19.75 21.43
CA TYR A 662 -23.94 21.18 21.25
C TYR A 662 -22.45 21.43 20.97
N TYR A 663 -22.13 22.27 19.99
CA TYR A 663 -20.76 22.47 19.53
C TYR A 663 -20.46 23.94 19.23
N PRO A 664 -19.22 24.41 19.47
CA PRO A 664 -18.83 25.79 19.21
C PRO A 664 -18.53 26.08 17.73
N SER A 665 -18.34 25.05 16.90
CA SER A 665 -17.98 25.19 15.49
C SER A 665 -18.66 24.12 14.62
N PRO A 666 -18.77 24.33 13.29
CA PRO A 666 -19.38 23.35 12.41
C PRO A 666 -18.50 22.10 12.26
N ALA A 667 -17.17 22.26 12.24
CA ALA A 667 -16.23 21.15 12.19
C ALA A 667 -16.31 20.26 13.43
N ASP A 668 -16.52 20.86 14.61
CA ASP A 668 -16.73 20.12 15.86
C ASP A 668 -18.05 19.35 15.84
N ALA A 669 -19.12 19.92 15.28
CA ALA A 669 -20.40 19.24 15.12
C ALA A 669 -20.35 18.06 14.14
N GLU A 670 -19.64 18.21 13.02
CA GLU A 670 -19.43 17.12 12.06
C GLU A 670 -18.64 15.97 12.67
N ASN A 671 -17.49 16.28 13.31
CA ASN A 671 -16.56 15.28 13.85
C ASN A 671 -16.93 14.78 15.27
N GLY A 672 -17.85 15.44 15.96
CA GLY A 672 -18.23 15.11 17.34
C GLY A 672 -17.15 15.46 18.38
N THR A 673 -16.35 16.49 18.13
CA THR A 673 -15.25 16.93 19.01
C THR A 673 -15.62 18.19 19.80
N ASN A 674 -15.00 18.43 20.96
CA ASN A 674 -15.21 19.66 21.76
C ASN A 674 -16.68 19.99 22.09
N GLU A 675 -17.45 18.97 22.50
CA GLU A 675 -18.86 19.16 22.88
C GLU A 675 -19.01 20.17 24.06
N ILE A 676 -19.99 21.06 23.94
CA ILE A 676 -20.40 21.98 25.00
C ILE A 676 -21.22 21.19 26.02
N LEU A 677 -20.56 20.75 27.09
CA LEU A 677 -21.17 19.91 28.14
C LEU A 677 -22.09 20.67 29.11
N THR A 678 -22.05 22.01 29.11
CA THR A 678 -22.87 22.87 29.98
C THR A 678 -23.80 23.79 29.17
N PRO A 679 -24.69 23.25 28.32
CA PRO A 679 -25.47 24.03 27.35
C PRO A 679 -26.44 25.02 27.99
N ALA A 680 -26.94 24.74 29.20
CA ALA A 680 -27.88 25.63 29.91
C ALA A 680 -27.23 26.90 30.49
N ASN A 681 -25.90 26.95 30.58
CA ASN A 681 -25.15 28.05 31.19
C ASN A 681 -23.93 28.44 30.33
N TYR A 682 -24.09 28.50 29.01
CA TYR A 682 -22.99 28.73 28.08
C TYR A 682 -22.63 30.22 28.00
N ILE A 683 -21.40 30.58 28.36
CA ILE A 683 -20.91 31.96 28.33
C ILE A 683 -20.08 32.17 27.07
N ALA A 684 -20.53 33.07 26.19
CA ALA A 684 -19.89 33.32 24.90
C ALA A 684 -20.12 34.75 24.40
N PRO A 685 -19.31 35.26 23.47
CA PRO A 685 -19.58 36.51 22.77
C PRO A 685 -20.68 36.34 21.72
N ASP A 686 -20.96 37.41 20.96
CA ASP A 686 -21.73 37.32 19.72
C ASP A 686 -21.11 36.25 18.79
N GLY A 687 -21.96 35.42 18.20
CA GLY A 687 -21.47 34.33 17.36
C GLY A 687 -22.54 33.33 16.96
N VAL A 688 -22.09 32.15 16.54
CA VAL A 688 -22.96 31.03 16.16
C VAL A 688 -22.49 29.79 16.88
N VAL A 689 -23.42 29.04 17.45
CA VAL A 689 -23.19 27.67 17.95
C VAL A 689 -24.02 26.68 17.16
N TYR A 690 -23.61 25.42 17.19
CA TYR A 690 -24.13 24.38 16.32
C TYR A 690 -24.75 23.27 17.16
N ILE A 691 -25.97 22.86 16.82
CA ILE A 691 -26.68 21.76 17.49
C ILE A 691 -26.78 20.58 16.53
N LYS A 692 -26.07 19.50 16.84
CA LYS A 692 -26.19 18.22 16.13
C LYS A 692 -27.41 17.48 16.66
N VAL A 693 -28.36 17.19 15.78
CA VAL A 693 -29.58 16.45 16.09
C VAL A 693 -29.50 15.10 15.41
N SER A 694 -29.46 14.02 16.19
CA SER A 694 -29.29 12.64 15.70
C SER A 694 -30.51 11.77 16.03
N ASN A 695 -30.90 10.86 15.14
CA ASN A 695 -31.89 9.81 15.42
C ASN A 695 -31.25 8.51 15.92
N ALA A 696 -32.09 7.53 16.29
CA ALA A 696 -31.65 6.22 16.79
C ALA A 696 -30.81 5.40 15.78
N ASN A 697 -30.93 5.70 14.49
CA ASN A 697 -30.18 5.03 13.41
C ASN A 697 -28.83 5.70 13.12
N GLY A 698 -28.45 6.75 13.86
CA GLY A 698 -27.19 7.47 13.71
C GLY A 698 -27.21 8.61 12.68
N CYS A 699 -28.33 8.84 11.99
CA CYS A 699 -28.45 9.93 11.03
C CYS A 699 -28.69 11.26 11.70
N TYR A 700 -28.08 12.33 11.18
CA TYR A 700 -28.09 13.64 11.81
C TYR A 700 -28.22 14.81 10.84
N ARG A 701 -28.63 15.94 11.40
CA ARG A 701 -28.50 17.28 10.80
C ARG A 701 -27.96 18.24 11.85
N VAL A 702 -27.34 19.32 11.38
CA VAL A 702 -26.80 20.37 12.25
C VAL A 702 -27.66 21.63 12.06
N ALA A 703 -28.16 22.17 13.16
CA ALA A 703 -28.84 23.46 13.19
C ALA A 703 -27.91 24.55 13.71
N GLU A 704 -28.02 25.75 13.16
CA GLU A 704 -27.28 26.93 13.62
C GLU A 704 -28.12 27.71 14.64
N VAL A 705 -27.47 28.15 15.72
CA VAL A 705 -28.04 29.03 16.72
C VAL A 705 -27.21 30.30 16.80
N THR A 706 -27.78 31.41 16.32
CA THR A 706 -27.14 32.72 16.43
C THR A 706 -27.25 33.24 17.87
N LEU A 707 -26.12 33.63 18.44
CA LEU A 707 -26.01 34.22 19.78
C LEU A 707 -25.82 35.73 19.67
N THR A 708 -26.63 36.49 20.40
CA THR A 708 -26.54 37.95 20.45
C THR A 708 -26.41 38.45 21.89
N VAL A 709 -25.33 39.16 22.18
CA VAL A 709 -25.07 39.83 23.46
C VAL A 709 -25.66 41.24 23.40
N ILE A 710 -26.56 41.55 24.33
CA ILE A 710 -27.16 42.88 24.45
C ILE A 710 -26.19 43.76 25.27
N PRO A 711 -25.60 44.82 24.69
CA PRO A 711 -24.56 45.61 25.35
C PRO A 711 -25.10 46.47 26.52
N PRO A 712 -24.24 46.87 27.48
CA PRO A 712 -24.63 47.79 28.55
C PRO A 712 -25.02 49.16 28.00
N THR A 713 -26.10 49.73 28.53
CA THR A 713 -26.49 51.13 28.29
C THR A 713 -26.14 51.97 29.51
N TYR A 714 -25.35 53.04 29.32
CA TYR A 714 -24.97 54.01 30.35
C TYR A 714 -25.74 55.33 30.18
N SER A 715 -25.83 56.11 31.25
CA SER A 715 -26.35 57.48 31.22
C SER A 715 -25.31 58.47 30.70
N ASP A 716 -25.69 59.23 29.68
CA ASP A 716 -24.91 60.36 29.17
C ASP A 716 -25.03 61.62 30.03
N VAL A 717 -26.06 61.69 30.89
CA VAL A 717 -26.33 62.85 31.77
C VAL A 717 -25.50 62.77 33.05
N LEU A 718 -25.31 61.56 33.59
CA LEU A 718 -24.60 61.38 34.87
C LEU A 718 -23.10 61.62 34.70
N LYS A 719 -22.63 62.74 35.25
CA LYS A 719 -21.22 63.16 35.26
C LYS A 719 -20.78 63.55 36.66
N ASP A 720 -19.47 63.46 36.88
CA ASP A 720 -18.85 63.91 38.12
C ASP A 720 -19.12 65.39 38.40
N GLN A 721 -19.20 65.76 39.68
CA GLN A 721 -19.53 67.12 40.14
C GLN A 721 -18.45 67.66 41.08
N ILE A 722 -18.25 68.98 41.10
CA ILE A 722 -17.34 69.67 42.04
C ILE A 722 -18.18 70.64 42.90
N ILE A 723 -18.00 70.59 44.21
CA ILE A 723 -18.70 71.44 45.19
C ILE A 723 -17.76 71.88 46.31
N CYS A 724 -18.11 72.93 47.06
CA CYS A 724 -17.41 73.23 48.33
C CYS A 724 -17.59 72.07 49.33
N MET A 725 -16.60 71.83 50.20
CA MET A 725 -16.51 70.59 51.01
C MET A 725 -17.75 70.28 51.88
N GLU A 726 -18.46 71.30 52.36
CA GLU A 726 -19.67 71.16 53.20
C GLU A 726 -20.98 71.36 52.42
N ASN A 727 -20.92 71.61 51.11
CA ASN A 727 -22.10 71.76 50.28
C ASN A 727 -22.65 70.39 49.87
N THR A 728 -23.85 70.41 49.29
CA THR A 728 -24.44 69.24 48.64
C THR A 728 -24.86 69.56 47.22
N THR A 729 -24.95 68.53 46.37
CA THR A 729 -25.42 68.64 44.98
C THR A 729 -26.54 67.63 44.69
N THR A 730 -27.07 67.67 43.47
CA THR A 730 -27.98 66.68 42.91
C THR A 730 -27.25 65.87 41.85
N LEU A 731 -27.34 64.54 41.95
CA LEU A 731 -26.91 63.63 40.88
C LEU A 731 -28.14 63.16 40.11
N ASP A 732 -28.13 63.31 38.79
CA ASP A 732 -29.23 62.94 37.91
C ASP A 732 -28.73 61.94 36.85
N ALA A 733 -29.33 60.76 36.83
CA ALA A 733 -29.03 59.72 35.85
C ALA A 733 -29.75 59.93 34.50
N GLY A 734 -30.59 60.96 34.37
CA GLY A 734 -31.30 61.28 33.13
C GLY A 734 -32.43 60.29 32.81
N PRO A 735 -33.38 60.67 31.94
CA PRO A 735 -34.49 59.81 31.53
C PRO A 735 -34.03 58.71 30.55
N GLY A 736 -34.88 57.72 30.29
CA GLY A 736 -34.65 56.68 29.26
C GLY A 736 -34.40 55.27 29.79
N PHE A 737 -34.35 55.10 31.11
CA PHE A 737 -34.23 53.80 31.77
C PHE A 737 -35.57 53.36 32.38
N THR A 738 -35.84 52.05 32.34
CA THR A 738 -37.05 51.45 32.91
C THR A 738 -37.06 51.41 34.44
N SER A 739 -35.88 51.39 35.07
CA SER A 739 -35.72 51.54 36.52
C SER A 739 -34.34 52.04 36.90
N TYR A 740 -34.26 52.67 38.08
CA TYR A 740 -33.04 53.17 38.70
C TYR A 740 -32.88 52.53 40.09
N LEU A 741 -31.66 52.21 40.50
CA LEU A 741 -31.35 51.83 41.87
C LEU A 741 -29.99 52.40 42.27
N TRP A 742 -30.01 53.43 43.12
CA TRP A 742 -28.82 54.10 43.60
C TRP A 742 -28.15 53.35 44.75
N SER A 743 -26.88 53.63 44.98
CA SER A 743 -26.10 53.16 46.13
C SER A 743 -26.70 53.55 47.49
N THR A 744 -27.57 54.55 47.51
CA THR A 744 -28.35 54.99 48.68
C THR A 744 -29.63 54.19 48.91
N GLY A 745 -29.98 53.27 47.99
CA GLY A 745 -31.24 52.55 47.95
C GLY A 745 -32.39 53.30 47.25
N ALA A 746 -32.17 54.54 46.81
CA ALA A 746 -33.20 55.31 46.09
C ALA A 746 -33.48 54.72 44.70
N THR A 747 -34.73 54.80 44.25
CA THR A 747 -35.17 54.27 42.94
C THR A 747 -35.62 55.34 41.94
N THR A 748 -35.40 56.60 42.27
CA THR A 748 -35.73 57.77 41.45
C THR A 748 -34.64 58.09 40.43
N GLN A 749 -34.99 58.84 39.38
CA GLN A 749 -34.04 59.28 38.34
C GLN A 749 -32.87 60.10 38.91
N SER A 750 -33.13 60.90 39.94
CA SER A 750 -32.13 61.73 40.62
C SER A 750 -32.13 61.51 42.13
N ILE A 751 -30.98 61.79 42.75
CA ILE A 751 -30.80 61.87 44.20
C ILE A 751 -30.29 63.26 44.58
N LYS A 752 -30.85 63.83 45.65
CA LYS A 752 -30.55 65.19 46.14
C LYS A 752 -29.77 65.13 47.45
N ASN A 753 -29.20 66.27 47.85
CA ASN A 753 -28.44 66.44 49.11
C ASN A 753 -27.22 65.53 49.19
N VAL A 754 -26.53 65.36 48.06
CA VAL A 754 -25.37 64.48 47.92
C VAL A 754 -24.10 65.25 48.26
N GLY A 755 -23.37 64.84 49.30
CA GLY A 755 -22.06 65.41 49.65
C GLY A 755 -20.90 64.77 48.88
N VAL A 756 -19.69 65.24 49.14
CA VAL A 756 -18.43 64.69 48.59
C VAL A 756 -18.34 63.18 48.84
N GLY A 757 -18.10 62.39 47.79
CA GLY A 757 -18.11 60.93 47.87
C GLY A 757 -18.21 60.23 46.52
N THR A 758 -18.26 58.90 46.55
CA THR A 758 -18.47 58.05 45.36
C THR A 758 -19.84 57.38 45.44
N TYR A 759 -20.62 57.49 44.39
CA TYR A 759 -21.98 56.94 44.28
C TYR A 759 -22.07 56.05 43.04
N TRP A 760 -23.07 55.18 42.99
CA TRP A 760 -23.38 54.38 41.81
C TRP A 760 -24.88 54.25 41.61
N VAL A 761 -25.31 53.99 40.37
CA VAL A 761 -26.69 53.70 40.00
C VAL A 761 -26.75 52.49 39.07
N ASP A 762 -27.65 51.55 39.38
CA ASP A 762 -28.02 50.46 38.50
C ASP A 762 -29.19 50.93 37.60
N LEU A 763 -28.96 50.90 36.29
CA LEU A 763 -29.83 51.42 35.24
C LEU A 763 -30.39 50.26 34.42
N LYS A 764 -31.71 50.07 34.40
CA LYS A 764 -32.34 48.98 33.64
C LYS A 764 -32.83 49.44 32.27
N THR A 765 -32.37 48.81 31.20
CA THR A 765 -32.85 49.00 29.82
C THR A 765 -33.36 47.67 29.28
N ARG A 766 -34.67 47.58 28.98
CA ARG A 766 -35.34 46.31 28.65
C ARG A 766 -35.10 45.27 29.74
N GLU A 767 -34.36 44.19 29.44
CA GLU A 767 -34.06 43.12 30.39
C GLU A 767 -32.69 43.27 31.07
N CYS A 768 -31.85 44.22 30.64
CA CYS A 768 -30.46 44.32 31.09
C CYS A 768 -30.25 45.46 32.09
N THR A 769 -29.43 45.22 33.11
CA THR A 769 -29.10 46.19 34.15
C THR A 769 -27.62 46.56 34.08
N THR A 770 -27.32 47.86 33.97
CA THR A 770 -25.96 48.42 33.92
C THR A 770 -25.65 49.21 35.18
N ARG A 771 -24.50 48.97 35.83
CA ARG A 771 -24.01 49.81 36.93
C ARG A 771 -23.12 50.94 36.41
N GLN A 772 -23.45 52.17 36.76
CA GLN A 772 -22.62 53.35 36.49
C GLN A 772 -22.19 54.05 37.77
N THR A 773 -20.90 54.36 37.88
CA THR A 773 -20.29 55.04 39.03
C THR A 773 -20.10 56.54 38.73
N VAL A 774 -20.28 57.39 39.74
CA VAL A 774 -20.11 58.86 39.67
C VAL A 774 -19.48 59.40 40.96
N LYS A 775 -18.68 60.46 40.87
CA LYS A 775 -17.97 61.07 41.99
C LYS A 775 -18.33 62.54 42.19
N VAL A 776 -18.41 62.93 43.46
CA VAL A 776 -18.56 64.33 43.89
C VAL A 776 -17.27 64.73 44.59
N TYR A 777 -16.58 65.74 44.06
CA TYR A 777 -15.27 66.22 44.51
C TYR A 777 -15.39 67.53 45.32
N PRO A 778 -14.49 67.76 46.31
CA PRO A 778 -14.37 69.07 46.94
C PRO A 778 -13.62 70.06 46.03
N SER A 779 -14.01 71.34 46.03
CA SER A 779 -13.25 72.43 45.39
C SER A 779 -11.93 72.70 46.14
N GLU A 780 -10.90 73.12 45.41
CA GLU A 780 -9.63 73.56 45.98
C GLU A 780 -9.70 75.02 46.49
N ASN A 781 -9.15 75.30 47.68
CA ASN A 781 -9.12 76.65 48.26
C ASN A 781 -8.10 77.56 47.56
N PRO A 782 -8.37 78.88 47.44
CA PRO A 782 -7.42 79.81 46.85
C PRO A 782 -6.17 80.04 47.71
N VAL A 783 -5.02 80.30 47.08
CA VAL A 783 -3.74 80.52 47.78
C VAL A 783 -3.12 81.85 47.36
N ILE A 784 -2.96 82.77 48.32
CA ILE A 784 -2.23 84.05 48.15
C ILE A 784 -0.74 83.77 48.23
N ALA A 785 0.00 84.09 47.17
CA ALA A 785 1.43 83.83 47.03
C ALA A 785 2.31 85.04 47.39
N ASP A 786 1.89 86.25 47.03
CA ASP A 786 2.70 87.46 47.17
C ASP A 786 1.84 88.71 47.39
N ILE A 787 2.39 89.70 48.10
CA ILE A 787 1.73 90.99 48.37
C ILE A 787 2.75 92.13 48.18
N THR A 788 2.47 93.05 47.25
CA THR A 788 3.32 94.21 46.99
C THR A 788 2.64 95.51 47.42
N ILE A 789 3.42 96.39 48.07
CA ILE A 789 2.94 97.70 48.56
C ILE A 789 3.77 98.81 47.89
N SER A 790 3.10 99.73 47.20
CA SER A 790 3.71 100.94 46.63
C SER A 790 2.89 102.17 47.01
N ASN A 791 3.45 103.03 47.87
CA ASN A 791 2.72 104.14 48.50
C ASN A 791 1.45 103.65 49.20
N ASN A 792 0.27 104.01 48.69
CA ASN A 792 -1.04 103.61 49.21
C ASN A 792 -1.73 102.56 48.31
N ILE A 793 -0.96 101.80 47.52
CA ILE A 793 -1.46 100.76 46.62
C ILE A 793 -0.98 99.39 47.10
N VAL A 794 -1.90 98.44 47.25
CA VAL A 794 -1.61 97.04 47.64
C VAL A 794 -2.07 96.11 46.52
N THR A 795 -1.21 95.18 46.09
CA THR A 795 -1.55 94.19 45.04
C THR A 795 -1.36 92.77 45.56
N LEU A 796 -2.37 91.91 45.38
CA LEU A 796 -2.35 90.50 45.79
C LEU A 796 -2.09 89.57 44.58
N THR A 797 -1.24 88.56 44.76
CA THR A 797 -1.02 87.50 43.76
C THR A 797 -1.59 86.19 44.25
N VAL A 798 -2.45 85.52 43.47
CA VAL A 798 -3.14 84.26 43.84
C VAL A 798 -2.78 83.16 42.84
N ILE A 799 -2.43 81.96 43.32
CA ILE A 799 -1.83 80.88 42.51
C ILE A 799 -2.59 79.55 42.52
N ALA A 800 -3.66 79.41 43.31
CA ALA A 800 -4.47 78.19 43.39
C ALA A 800 -5.95 78.55 43.62
N GLY A 801 -6.85 77.56 43.48
CA GLY A 801 -8.30 77.72 43.47
C GLY A 801 -8.86 77.88 42.04
N ALA A 802 -10.20 77.87 41.91
CA ALA A 802 -10.83 77.98 40.60
C ALA A 802 -11.09 79.44 40.19
N ALA A 803 -10.33 79.96 39.22
CA ALA A 803 -10.57 81.29 38.66
C ALA A 803 -11.96 81.41 37.97
N PRO A 804 -12.57 82.61 37.88
CA PRO A 804 -12.07 83.91 38.33
C PRO A 804 -12.13 84.10 39.86
N TYR A 805 -11.17 84.84 40.41
CA TYR A 805 -11.13 85.20 41.83
C TYR A 805 -11.84 86.53 42.09
N GLN A 806 -12.34 86.69 43.32
CA GLN A 806 -12.81 87.98 43.83
C GLN A 806 -12.02 88.38 45.07
N TYR A 807 -11.74 89.68 45.18
CA TYR A 807 -10.91 90.28 46.22
C TYR A 807 -11.74 91.25 47.05
N SER A 808 -11.49 91.37 48.34
CA SER A 808 -12.17 92.33 49.22
C SER A 808 -11.27 92.77 50.38
N MET A 809 -11.53 93.95 50.96
CA MET A 809 -10.93 94.39 52.23
C MET A 809 -11.88 94.31 53.43
N ASP A 810 -13.18 94.12 53.20
CA ASP A 810 -14.22 94.21 54.24
C ASP A 810 -15.18 93.02 54.26
N LYS A 811 -14.95 92.00 53.42
CA LYS A 811 -15.82 90.84 53.15
C LYS A 811 -17.18 91.19 52.51
N VAL A 812 -17.49 92.46 52.26
CA VAL A 812 -18.79 92.93 51.77
C VAL A 812 -18.67 93.43 50.34
N ASN A 813 -17.74 94.35 50.09
CA ASN A 813 -17.45 94.91 48.78
C ASN A 813 -16.36 94.07 48.10
N TRP A 814 -16.76 93.34 47.06
CA TRP A 814 -15.88 92.47 46.28
C TRP A 814 -15.57 93.10 44.93
N GLN A 815 -14.30 93.07 44.54
CA GLN A 815 -13.78 93.53 43.26
C GLN A 815 -13.12 92.37 42.51
N ASN A 816 -13.02 92.48 41.18
CA ASN A 816 -12.36 91.46 40.35
C ASN A 816 -10.85 91.75 40.23
N GLU A 817 -10.47 93.00 40.45
CA GLU A 817 -9.11 93.50 40.41
C GLU A 817 -8.37 93.09 41.69
N ASN A 818 -7.14 92.61 41.52
CA ASN A 818 -6.26 92.24 42.62
C ASN A 818 -5.50 93.44 43.23
N VAL A 819 -5.86 94.66 42.84
CA VAL A 819 -5.19 95.92 43.22
C VAL A 819 -6.14 96.77 44.05
N PHE A 820 -5.69 97.20 45.23
CA PHE A 820 -6.40 98.12 46.12
C PHE A 820 -5.66 99.46 46.16
N THR A 821 -6.34 100.56 45.85
CA THR A 821 -5.77 101.91 45.83
C THR A 821 -6.25 102.75 47.00
N ASN A 822 -5.47 103.76 47.41
CA ASN A 822 -5.79 104.67 48.52
C ASN A 822 -5.95 103.95 49.88
N VAL A 823 -5.21 102.86 50.07
CA VAL A 823 -5.21 102.12 51.34
C VAL A 823 -4.64 103.03 52.44
N PRO A 824 -5.39 103.35 53.50
CA PRO A 824 -4.90 104.17 54.61
C PRO A 824 -3.70 103.51 55.30
N ARG A 825 -2.89 104.30 56.00
CA ARG A 825 -1.79 103.76 56.81
C ARG A 825 -2.33 102.94 57.98
N GLY A 826 -1.63 101.87 58.36
CA GLY A 826 -2.05 100.94 59.42
C GLY A 826 -2.24 99.49 58.94
N SER A 827 -2.81 98.65 59.79
CA SER A 827 -3.07 97.23 59.47
C SER A 827 -4.42 97.05 58.78
N HIS A 828 -4.46 96.24 57.72
CA HIS A 828 -5.66 95.92 56.94
C HIS A 828 -5.72 94.43 56.60
N THR A 829 -6.92 93.86 56.55
CA THR A 829 -7.15 92.47 56.13
C THR A 829 -7.68 92.42 54.69
N PHE A 830 -7.13 91.51 53.89
CA PHE A 830 -7.54 91.25 52.52
C PHE A 830 -8.10 89.83 52.39
N TYR A 831 -9.13 89.68 51.56
CA TYR A 831 -9.87 88.43 51.35
C TYR A 831 -9.83 88.04 49.88
N VAL A 832 -9.72 86.74 49.62
CA VAL A 832 -9.78 86.14 48.27
C VAL A 832 -10.74 84.95 48.30
N LYS A 833 -11.67 84.90 47.35
CA LYS A 833 -12.49 83.71 47.08
C LYS A 833 -12.45 83.33 45.61
N ASP A 834 -12.72 82.06 45.34
CA ASP A 834 -12.73 81.48 43.99
C ASP A 834 -14.13 81.54 43.35
N SER A 835 -14.25 81.03 42.12
CA SER A 835 -15.49 81.02 41.34
C SER A 835 -16.58 80.11 41.90
N TYR A 836 -16.21 79.09 42.68
CA TYR A 836 -17.17 78.27 43.43
C TYR A 836 -17.74 79.02 44.66
N ASN A 837 -17.23 80.22 44.95
CA ASN A 837 -17.69 81.09 46.03
C ASN A 837 -17.64 80.38 47.40
N CYS A 838 -16.64 79.51 47.58
CA CYS A 838 -16.36 78.86 48.85
C CYS A 838 -15.87 79.90 49.89
N THR A 839 -15.75 79.49 51.16
CA THR A 839 -15.31 80.36 52.26
C THR A 839 -14.01 81.10 51.89
N PRO A 840 -13.99 82.45 51.90
CA PRO A 840 -12.81 83.21 51.47
C PRO A 840 -11.58 82.95 52.34
N VAL A 841 -10.40 83.01 51.73
CA VAL A 841 -9.10 83.00 52.40
C VAL A 841 -8.71 84.44 52.76
N GLU A 842 -8.13 84.64 53.94
CA GLU A 842 -7.80 85.97 54.48
C GLU A 842 -6.32 86.16 54.82
N VAL A 843 -5.82 87.40 54.71
CA VAL A 843 -4.45 87.80 55.07
C VAL A 843 -4.40 89.23 55.64
N GLU A 844 -3.69 89.45 56.74
CA GLU A 844 -3.47 90.78 57.35
C GLU A 844 -2.12 91.38 56.91
N VAL A 845 -2.10 92.69 56.59
CA VAL A 845 -0.96 93.42 56.02
C VAL A 845 -0.85 94.82 56.64
N THR A 846 0.36 95.25 57.00
CA THR A 846 0.63 96.59 57.55
C THR A 846 1.19 97.56 56.50
N VAL A 847 0.55 98.72 56.31
CA VAL A 847 1.00 99.78 55.38
C VAL A 847 1.78 100.88 56.14
N PRO A 848 3.10 101.07 55.92
CA PRO A 848 3.95 101.98 56.71
C PRO A 848 3.80 103.47 56.35
N ASN A 849 4.26 104.35 57.25
CA ASN A 849 4.43 105.77 57.00
C ASN A 849 5.84 106.06 56.49
N LEU A 850 5.97 106.64 55.30
CA LEU A 850 7.25 106.86 54.64
C LEU A 850 7.45 108.33 54.31
N ILE A 851 8.60 108.87 54.68
CA ILE A 851 9.04 110.22 54.32
C ILE A 851 10.16 110.12 53.28
N ASN A 852 10.18 111.06 52.32
CA ASN A 852 11.12 111.05 51.19
C ASN A 852 12.15 112.20 51.28
N ILE A 853 12.24 112.92 52.40
CA ILE A 853 13.23 113.97 52.64
C ILE A 853 13.65 114.04 54.11
N ILE A 854 14.95 114.23 54.36
CA ILE A 854 15.51 114.62 55.66
C ILE A 854 16.38 115.88 55.53
N THR A 855 16.36 116.73 56.56
CA THR A 855 17.14 117.98 56.67
C THR A 855 17.91 117.98 57.98
N PRO A 856 19.06 117.28 58.08
CA PRO A 856 19.76 117.10 59.35
C PRO A 856 20.49 118.39 59.76
N ASN A 857 19.79 119.29 60.45
CA ASN A 857 20.30 120.57 60.95
C ASN A 857 20.09 120.76 62.47
N GLY A 858 19.46 119.78 63.13
CA GLY A 858 19.25 119.76 64.57
C GLY A 858 18.12 120.66 65.07
N ASP A 859 17.17 121.03 64.21
CA ASP A 859 16.01 121.87 64.58
C ASP A 859 14.80 121.07 65.11
N GLY A 860 14.90 119.73 65.13
CA GLY A 860 13.87 118.80 65.57
C GLY A 860 12.89 118.39 64.47
N ILE A 861 13.02 118.93 63.25
CA ILE A 861 12.08 118.71 62.15
C ILE A 861 12.78 117.97 60.99
N ASN A 862 12.33 116.75 60.72
CA ASN A 862 12.87 115.88 59.66
C ASN A 862 14.40 115.70 59.72
N ASP A 863 14.98 115.76 60.91
CA ASP A 863 16.41 115.52 61.10
C ASP A 863 16.79 114.06 60.83
N VAL A 864 15.85 113.14 61.03
CA VAL A 864 16.11 111.70 61.06
C VAL A 864 15.04 110.94 60.29
N LEU A 865 15.48 109.95 59.52
CA LEU A 865 14.61 108.94 58.92
C LEU A 865 14.36 107.84 59.96
N ASP A 866 13.13 107.77 60.50
CA ASP A 866 12.79 106.87 61.61
C ASP A 866 11.81 105.77 61.20
N TYR A 867 12.30 104.52 61.16
CA TYR A 867 11.49 103.33 60.93
C TYR A 867 11.47 102.38 62.13
N SER A 868 11.73 102.89 63.34
CA SER A 868 11.66 102.13 64.59
C SER A 868 10.30 101.45 64.82
N ALA A 869 9.21 102.01 64.31
CA ALA A 869 7.87 101.43 64.39
C ALA A 869 7.75 100.04 63.71
N LEU A 870 8.65 99.73 62.77
CA LEU A 870 8.71 98.42 62.08
C LEU A 870 9.68 97.43 62.75
N SER A 871 10.43 97.85 63.78
CA SER A 871 11.43 97.01 64.45
C SER A 871 10.87 95.72 65.08
N GLY A 872 9.57 95.68 65.39
CA GLY A 872 8.90 94.49 65.90
C GLY A 872 8.49 93.48 64.82
N LYS A 873 8.64 93.80 63.54
CA LYS A 873 8.28 92.88 62.44
C LYS A 873 9.38 91.82 62.24
N PRO A 874 9.02 90.53 62.09
CA PRO A 874 9.98 89.48 61.77
C PRO A 874 10.81 89.80 60.52
N ASN A 875 12.12 89.54 60.58
CA ASN A 875 13.08 89.77 59.49
C ASN A 875 13.11 91.22 58.96
N PHE A 876 12.81 92.22 59.80
CA PHE A 876 12.87 93.62 59.36
C PHE A 876 14.29 94.02 58.94
N THR A 877 14.45 94.42 57.69
CA THR A 877 15.66 95.02 57.14
C THR A 877 15.40 96.46 56.74
N PHE A 878 16.38 97.35 56.95
CA PHE A 878 16.34 98.72 56.47
C PHE A 878 17.76 99.15 56.09
N SER A 879 17.99 99.41 54.81
CA SER A 879 19.31 99.81 54.30
C SER A 879 19.20 101.05 53.44
N ILE A 880 20.25 101.88 53.45
CA ILE A 880 20.34 103.11 52.67
C ILE A 880 21.62 103.11 51.84
N TYR A 881 21.48 103.52 50.59
CA TYR A 881 22.50 103.45 49.56
C TYR A 881 22.75 104.83 48.95
N ASP A 882 24.01 105.10 48.62
CA ASP A 882 24.39 106.28 47.83
C ASP A 882 24.03 106.13 46.34
N ARG A 883 24.31 107.18 45.55
CA ARG A 883 24.05 107.22 44.11
C ARG A 883 24.82 106.20 43.27
N TYR A 884 25.83 105.54 43.84
CA TYR A 884 26.60 104.48 43.19
C TYR A 884 26.14 103.09 43.65
N GLY A 885 25.13 103.01 44.51
CA GLY A 885 24.61 101.75 45.06
C GLY A 885 25.43 101.21 46.23
N SER A 886 26.36 101.99 46.80
CA SER A 886 27.10 101.57 48.00
C SER A 886 26.26 101.79 49.25
N LYS A 887 26.16 100.78 50.13
CA LYS A 887 25.43 100.89 51.40
C LYS A 887 26.17 101.84 52.33
N ILE A 888 25.53 102.94 52.71
CA ILE A 888 26.10 103.98 53.58
C ILE A 888 25.53 103.95 55.00
N HIS A 889 24.38 103.31 55.17
CA HIS A 889 23.74 103.12 56.46
C HIS A 889 22.89 101.84 56.44
N GLU A 890 22.80 101.21 57.60
CA GLU A 890 21.95 100.06 57.86
C GLU A 890 21.25 100.31 59.20
N GLY A 891 19.92 100.35 59.18
CA GLY A 891 19.12 100.48 60.38
C GLY A 891 19.17 99.18 61.19
N ASN A 892 19.57 99.28 62.45
CA ASN A 892 19.67 98.16 63.36
C ASN A 892 19.28 98.60 64.78
N LYS A 893 19.29 97.67 65.73
CA LYS A 893 18.91 97.95 67.11
C LYS A 893 19.82 98.98 67.80
N GLU A 894 21.09 99.09 67.41
CA GLU A 894 22.06 100.01 68.02
C GLU A 894 21.80 101.47 67.63
N ASN A 895 21.35 101.72 66.40
CA ASN A 895 20.96 103.05 65.93
C ASN A 895 19.44 103.30 65.99
N GLY A 896 18.67 102.40 66.61
CA GLY A 896 17.22 102.54 66.73
C GLY A 896 16.45 102.43 65.41
N TYR A 897 17.06 101.87 64.36
CA TYR A 897 16.53 101.86 62.98
C TYR A 897 16.32 103.26 62.42
N GLN A 898 17.18 104.18 62.83
CA GLN A 898 17.14 105.59 62.48
C GLN A 898 18.38 106.00 61.70
N TRP A 899 18.21 106.87 60.70
CA TRP A 899 19.31 107.49 59.97
C TRP A 899 19.23 109.01 60.00
N ASP A 900 20.26 109.64 60.54
CA ASP A 900 20.39 111.10 60.71
C ASP A 900 21.08 111.79 59.52
N GLY A 901 21.24 111.11 58.39
CA GLY A 901 21.95 111.68 57.25
C GLY A 901 23.47 111.78 57.43
N SER A 902 24.07 111.02 58.37
CA SER A 902 25.52 110.93 58.52
C SER A 902 26.06 109.52 58.21
N THR A 903 27.37 109.43 57.91
CA THR A 903 28.11 108.15 57.83
C THR A 903 29.47 108.32 58.49
N GLY A 904 29.84 107.40 59.40
CA GLY A 904 31.09 107.49 60.16
C GLY A 904 31.24 108.77 61.00
N GLY A 905 30.13 109.37 61.44
CA GLY A 905 30.10 110.63 62.20
C GLY A 905 30.27 111.91 61.39
N LYS A 906 30.24 111.84 60.05
CA LYS A 906 30.25 113.00 59.15
C LYS A 906 28.97 113.05 58.32
N ASN A 907 28.40 114.23 58.15
CA ASN A 907 27.20 114.42 57.32
C ASN A 907 27.49 114.00 55.87
N VAL A 908 26.59 113.22 55.27
CA VAL A 908 26.68 112.86 53.85
C VAL A 908 26.36 114.07 52.99
N SER A 909 26.85 114.14 51.74
CA SER A 909 26.57 115.29 50.88
C SER A 909 25.07 115.44 50.59
N THR A 910 24.59 116.69 50.48
CA THR A 910 23.24 116.99 49.98
C THR A 910 23.00 116.29 48.63
N GLY A 911 21.93 115.50 48.54
CA GLY A 911 21.64 114.67 47.36
C GLY A 911 20.53 113.64 47.61
N ASN A 912 20.25 112.81 46.60
CA ASN A 912 19.31 111.69 46.72
C ASN A 912 20.04 110.40 47.08
N TYR A 913 19.40 109.61 47.93
CA TYR A 913 19.80 108.30 48.40
C TYR A 913 18.65 107.32 48.20
N TRP A 914 18.94 106.03 48.16
CA TRP A 914 17.94 104.99 47.96
C TRP A 914 17.81 104.15 49.20
N PHE A 915 16.62 103.67 49.50
CA PHE A 915 16.41 102.73 50.59
C PHE A 915 15.60 101.53 50.13
N ASP A 916 15.91 100.37 50.70
CA ASP A 916 15.04 99.21 50.70
C ASP A 916 14.74 98.79 52.13
N MET A 917 13.54 98.26 52.31
CA MET A 917 13.13 97.63 53.54
C MET A 917 12.30 96.38 53.23
N GLY A 918 12.44 95.35 54.04
CA GLY A 918 11.66 94.13 53.93
C GLY A 918 11.32 93.59 55.30
N TRP A 919 10.18 92.90 55.42
CA TRP A 919 9.80 92.18 56.63
C TRP A 919 8.82 91.05 56.29
N ASN A 920 8.55 90.17 57.23
CA ASN A 920 7.43 89.24 57.14
C ASN A 920 6.30 89.72 58.06
N GLU A 921 5.05 89.61 57.60
CA GLU A 921 3.90 89.82 58.47
C GLU A 921 3.77 88.68 59.49
N ASP A 922 3.28 88.99 60.69
CA ASP A 922 3.18 88.04 61.81
C ASP A 922 1.98 87.07 61.67
N ASN A 923 1.63 86.74 60.43
CA ASN A 923 0.59 85.77 60.11
C ASN A 923 1.17 84.35 60.04
N LYS A 924 0.32 83.31 60.15
CA LYS A 924 0.74 81.90 60.12
C LYS A 924 1.61 81.50 58.91
N LYS A 925 1.53 82.25 57.81
CA LYS A 925 2.26 81.98 56.56
C LYS A 925 3.52 82.83 56.41
N GLN A 926 3.86 83.68 57.39
CA GLN A 926 4.97 84.64 57.34
C GLN A 926 5.06 85.36 56.00
N THR A 927 3.95 85.99 55.56
CA THR A 927 3.89 86.59 54.21
C THR A 927 4.98 87.65 54.05
N PRO A 928 5.87 87.53 53.04
CA PRO A 928 6.95 88.48 52.83
C PRO A 928 6.40 89.80 52.27
N ILE A 929 6.87 90.92 52.83
CA ILE A 929 6.60 92.28 52.36
C ILE A 929 7.93 92.89 51.95
N LYS A 930 7.95 93.52 50.78
CA LYS A 930 9.11 94.24 50.26
C LYS A 930 8.74 95.67 49.88
N TYR A 931 9.61 96.60 50.25
CA TYR A 931 9.44 98.00 49.96
C TYR A 931 10.78 98.61 49.50
N THR A 932 10.73 99.47 48.48
CA THR A 932 11.91 100.15 47.93
C THR A 932 11.54 101.59 47.57
N GLY A 933 12.42 102.54 47.85
CA GLY A 933 12.18 103.96 47.59
C GLY A 933 13.46 104.80 47.53
N TRP A 934 13.28 106.12 47.52
CA TRP A 934 14.37 107.10 47.58
C TRP A 934 14.08 108.18 48.63
N ILE A 935 15.15 108.74 49.19
CA ILE A 935 15.14 109.79 50.21
C ILE A 935 16.11 110.90 49.79
N MET A 936 15.69 112.17 49.87
CA MET A 936 16.57 113.33 49.68
C MET A 936 17.18 113.76 51.01
N VAL A 937 18.49 113.91 51.08
CA VAL A 937 19.20 114.54 52.21
C VAL A 937 19.58 115.96 51.81
N LYS A 938 19.23 116.95 52.62
CA LYS A 938 19.59 118.35 52.38
C LYS A 938 20.22 118.99 53.62
N ASN A 939 21.54 119.05 53.64
CA ASN A 939 22.30 119.75 54.68
C ASN A 939 22.20 121.27 54.45
N ARG A 940 21.97 122.02 55.54
CA ARG A 940 22.10 123.48 55.59
C ARG A 940 23.17 123.76 56.65
N ASN A 941 24.22 124.50 56.29
CA ASN A 941 25.25 124.91 57.27
C ASN A 941 24.66 125.87 58.32
#